data_AF-H8Z080-F1
#
_entry.id   AF-H8Z080-F1
#
_cell.length_a   1.000
_cell.length_b   1.000
_cell.length_c   1.000
_cell.angle_alpha   90.00
_cell.angle_beta   90.00
_cell.angle_gamma   90.00
#
_symmetry.space_group_name_H-M   'P 1'
#
loop_
_entity.id
_entity.type
_entity.pdbx_description
1 polymer ?
#
loop_
_entity_poly.entity_id
_entity_poly.type
_entity_poly.pdbx_seq_one_letter_code
_entity_poly.pdbx_strand_id
1 'polypeptide(L)'
;MTPEQLQPLVIKLVNQLLKLLDVAEPPDSLAGGLRLFKKKKGELSNQIVAERLQLNSNELADFSKVLRDLERSGSETKARDQLLTQLRFISWMELLAARLPEIGFDDSVEALVSEELGRKQVRALELILRSLINEHYGDQQKLEQNLGELLSTQVVAKWKQSADAGDLLSGTTFSELASLFVNNSEYPRYSPLFEDTPFLTYLRDKRKTIQNFLDDIRRIRNALAHNKRITNTQLSLLDLYYEELISPVQEAHDQGQTKVDPETYLDVSKEDLEQYFGSITEDLAEVKDDIAQFRASVEASLGSIAEDTGSIRQTTGTIGRRQLWIGLGVGVTILGILAVFVLTKATRDDTSVVRETTGRIEEQGAQTQRLVADATEAMSASVSAIQDGFTSLSKLGGIIDQPERPEQFYHNARVYELRGDFLNARKSYQGFLTFGLDVIDPYLRYITILKAQDGLQGALTAYAASQPEEPVAAYDVARTQLLQGDERSQGLEELAAEHPDYGPLYYLIAGQHSLKQLGQQSLHNKREEKKALTRFLELTEQGELLKYFIDKEMATEWVDDAEARMKALSVVETVATKPNFIYKATRSNSGWQLYFNFPEVVRHFSYRLGDTGDFIDTGVSDFIDPRLGEPPAVTWFQLPATQKDGAIYVKYVDIQGRENGPFKVDFTTTDELVSSQKKILEMTKGSWLAFNAGNPGMLYFTHLQSYRCAISEVQFGLDTPEPDTVWTGLGECDPDDPHSIGSGMEIYRSIPVPTQYVSVQLTYKDGSRSEVQRIDRR
;
A
#
# COMPACT_ATOMS: atom_id res chain seq x y z
N MET A 1 9.62 17.50 33.93
CA MET A 1 10.55 17.13 32.83
C MET A 1 10.27 18.02 31.62
N THR A 2 11.30 18.52 30.94
CA THR A 2 11.21 19.46 29.81
C THR A 2 11.95 18.92 28.58
N PRO A 3 11.62 19.37 27.35
CA PRO A 3 12.32 18.94 26.14
C PRO A 3 13.83 19.19 26.18
N GLU A 4 14.25 20.30 26.80
CA GLU A 4 15.66 20.70 26.94
C GLU A 4 16.42 19.73 27.85
N GLN A 5 15.77 19.20 28.89
CA GLN A 5 16.36 18.21 29.79
C GLN A 5 16.59 16.85 29.10
N LEU A 6 15.70 16.46 28.18
CA LEU A 6 15.80 15.18 27.46
C LEU A 6 16.71 15.24 26.22
N GLN A 7 16.91 16.43 25.65
CA GLN A 7 17.65 16.60 24.41
C GLN A 7 19.06 15.96 24.42
N PRO A 8 19.87 16.06 25.49
CA PRO A 8 21.18 15.38 25.55
C PRO A 8 21.07 13.85 25.45
N LEU A 9 20.07 13.25 26.11
CA LEU A 9 19.81 11.81 26.04
C LEU A 9 19.38 11.41 24.62
N VAL A 10 18.48 12.18 24.01
CA VAL A 10 18.02 11.92 22.64
C VAL A 10 19.18 11.95 21.64
N ILE A 11 20.08 12.94 21.73
CA ILE A 11 21.28 13.02 20.88
C ILE A 11 22.18 11.78 21.09
N LYS A 12 22.44 11.42 22.36
CA LYS A 12 23.23 10.23 22.72
C LYS A 12 22.64 8.96 22.10
N LEU A 13 21.32 8.77 22.20
CA LEU A 13 20.63 7.59 21.67
C LEU A 13 20.60 7.55 20.14
N VAL A 14 20.40 8.69 19.46
CA VAL A 14 20.56 8.79 18.00
C VAL A 14 21.98 8.41 17.57
N ASN A 15 23.00 8.84 18.33
CA ASN A 15 24.38 8.50 18.03
C ASN A 15 24.68 7.01 18.24
N GLN A 16 24.06 6.35 19.22
CA GLN A 16 24.13 4.89 19.36
C GLN A 16 23.42 4.17 18.20
N LEU A 17 22.25 4.65 17.79
CA LEU A 17 21.52 4.13 16.63
C LEU A 17 22.36 4.20 15.34
N LEU A 18 23.08 5.31 15.15
CA LEU A 18 23.99 5.49 14.01
C LEU A 18 25.17 4.50 14.04
N LYS A 19 25.71 4.19 15.21
CA LYS A 19 26.80 3.20 15.36
C LYS A 19 26.38 1.80 14.91
N LEU A 20 25.13 1.40 15.21
CA LEU A 20 24.55 0.14 14.72
C LEU A 20 24.45 0.08 13.18
N LEU A 21 24.50 1.24 12.52
CA LEU A 21 24.50 1.39 11.06
C LEU A 21 25.90 1.69 10.50
N ASP A 22 26.96 1.29 11.20
CA ASP A 22 28.38 1.47 10.83
C ASP A 22 28.81 2.93 10.60
N VAL A 23 28.23 3.87 11.34
CA VAL A 23 28.66 5.27 11.34
C VAL A 23 29.70 5.49 12.44
N ALA A 24 30.96 5.68 12.05
CA ALA A 24 32.09 5.84 12.97
C ALA A 24 32.09 7.18 13.72
N GLU A 25 31.74 8.28 13.05
CA GLU A 25 31.76 9.64 13.59
C GLU A 25 30.36 10.28 13.49
N PRO A 26 29.49 10.06 14.49
CA PRO A 26 28.18 10.70 14.52
C PRO A 26 28.31 12.19 14.89
N PRO A 27 27.47 13.07 14.33
CA PRO A 27 27.53 14.50 14.60
C PRO A 27 27.02 14.87 16.01
N ASP A 28 27.48 16.01 16.54
CA ASP A 28 27.07 16.51 17.87
C ASP A 28 25.67 17.14 17.91
N SER A 29 24.97 17.21 16.77
CA SER A 29 23.63 17.81 16.68
C SER A 29 22.57 16.77 16.33
N LEU A 30 21.39 16.87 16.96
CA LEU A 30 20.25 16.01 16.69
C LEU A 30 19.85 16.02 15.20
N ALA A 31 19.75 17.21 14.61
CA ALA A 31 19.41 17.37 13.20
C ALA A 31 20.45 16.73 12.28
N GLY A 32 21.74 16.86 12.60
CA GLY A 32 22.81 16.18 11.87
C GLY A 32 22.68 14.66 11.96
N GLY A 33 22.41 14.14 13.16
CA GLY A 33 22.30 12.71 13.42
C GLY A 33 21.14 12.07 12.65
N LEU A 34 19.96 12.69 12.68
CA LEU A 34 18.78 12.21 11.97
C LEU A 34 18.96 12.26 10.44
N ARG A 35 19.58 13.32 9.92
CA ARG A 35 19.92 13.40 8.48
C ARG A 35 20.87 12.29 8.06
N LEU A 36 21.88 11.99 8.89
CA LEU A 36 22.84 10.93 8.62
C LEU A 36 22.20 9.55 8.70
N PHE A 37 21.29 9.34 9.66
CA PHE A 37 20.50 8.11 9.77
C PHE A 37 19.69 7.89 8.50
N LYS A 38 18.97 8.92 8.03
CA LYS A 38 18.17 8.87 6.81
C LYS A 38 19.02 8.55 5.58
N LYS A 39 20.21 9.16 5.49
CA LYS A 39 21.18 8.87 4.42
C LYS A 39 21.62 7.40 4.47
N LYS A 40 22.06 6.91 5.62
CA LYS A 40 22.51 5.53 5.81
C LYS A 40 21.41 4.51 5.56
N LYS A 41 20.19 4.81 6.00
CA LYS A 41 19.01 4.01 5.69
C LYS A 41 18.69 3.97 4.20
N GLY A 42 19.04 5.01 3.42
CA GLY A 42 18.91 5.00 1.96
C GLY A 42 20.02 4.21 1.25
N GLU A 43 21.22 4.17 1.84
CA GLU A 43 22.36 3.38 1.35
C GLU A 43 22.19 1.87 1.64
N LEU A 44 21.55 1.53 2.76
CA LEU A 44 21.23 0.17 3.18
C LEU A 44 19.81 -0.21 2.75
N SER A 45 19.52 -1.48 2.49
CA SER A 45 18.14 -1.90 2.26
C SER A 45 17.32 -1.85 3.56
N ASN A 46 15.99 -1.68 3.47
CA ASN A 46 15.12 -1.76 4.65
C ASN A 46 15.27 -3.10 5.39
N GLN A 47 15.58 -4.18 4.68
CA GLN A 47 15.85 -5.49 5.28
C GLN A 47 17.13 -5.45 6.14
N ILE A 48 18.22 -4.90 5.62
CA ILE A 48 19.48 -4.80 6.37
C ILE A 48 19.31 -3.92 7.62
N VAL A 49 18.58 -2.81 7.49
CA VAL A 49 18.29 -1.93 8.64
C VAL A 49 17.40 -2.64 9.66
N ALA A 50 16.37 -3.37 9.21
CA ALA A 50 15.52 -4.18 10.07
C ALA A 50 16.31 -5.24 10.84
N GLU A 51 17.18 -5.99 10.15
CA GLU A 51 18.04 -7.02 10.74
C GLU A 51 18.99 -6.42 11.79
N ARG A 52 19.68 -5.32 11.47
CA ARG A 52 20.61 -4.65 12.39
C ARG A 52 19.92 -4.08 13.63
N LEU A 53 18.70 -3.60 13.49
CA LEU A 53 17.90 -3.07 14.59
C LEU A 53 17.06 -4.15 15.29
N GLN A 54 17.10 -5.40 14.82
CA GLN A 54 16.21 -6.49 15.28
C GLN A 54 14.73 -6.08 15.32
N LEU A 55 14.28 -5.38 14.28
CA LEU A 55 12.89 -4.97 14.09
C LEU A 55 12.28 -5.76 12.94
N ASN A 56 11.03 -6.17 13.07
CA ASN A 56 10.28 -6.67 11.90
C ASN A 56 9.87 -5.51 10.97
N SER A 57 9.30 -5.82 9.80
CA SER A 57 8.94 -4.80 8.79
C SER A 57 7.94 -3.76 9.30
N ASN A 58 6.96 -4.18 10.13
CA ASN A 58 5.95 -3.28 10.70
C ASN A 58 6.57 -2.38 11.78
N GLU A 59 7.40 -2.96 12.65
CA GLU A 59 8.13 -2.20 13.68
C GLU A 59 9.10 -1.19 13.07
N LEU A 60 9.82 -1.55 12.00
CA LEU A 60 10.69 -0.61 11.29
C LEU A 60 9.90 0.54 10.66
N ALA A 61 8.72 0.26 10.11
CA ALA A 61 7.86 1.29 9.53
C ALA A 61 7.37 2.28 10.60
N ASP A 62 6.93 1.78 11.76
CA ASP A 62 6.49 2.61 12.89
C ASP A 62 7.64 3.41 13.51
N PHE A 63 8.79 2.77 13.75
CA PHE A 63 9.99 3.45 14.25
C PHE A 63 10.44 4.58 13.30
N SER A 64 10.33 4.35 11.98
CA SER A 64 10.63 5.36 10.96
C SER A 64 9.65 6.54 10.96
N LYS A 65 8.41 6.37 11.43
CA LYS A 65 7.48 7.49 11.66
C LYS A 65 7.96 8.32 12.84
N VAL A 66 8.32 7.68 13.96
CA VAL A 66 8.82 8.37 15.15
C VAL A 66 10.09 9.18 14.87
N LEU A 67 11.02 8.64 14.09
CA LEU A 67 12.22 9.38 13.66
C LEU A 67 11.90 10.58 12.76
N ARG A 68 10.88 10.49 11.90
CA ARG A 68 10.42 11.62 11.08
C ARG A 68 9.75 12.69 11.93
N ASP A 69 8.95 12.30 12.90
CA ASP A 69 8.33 13.23 13.85
C ASP A 69 9.42 13.96 14.65
N LEU A 70 10.46 13.23 15.08
CA LEU A 70 11.62 13.79 15.78
C LEU A 70 12.43 14.75 14.90
N GLU A 71 12.59 14.44 13.61
CA GLU A 71 13.24 15.34 12.64
C GLU A 71 12.42 16.64 12.42
N ARG A 72 11.09 16.53 12.41
CA ARG A 72 10.17 17.66 12.24
C ARG A 72 10.07 18.53 13.49
N SER A 73 10.28 17.95 14.67
CA SER A 73 10.24 18.61 15.97
C SER A 73 11.42 19.59 16.13
N GLY A 74 11.28 20.80 15.61
CA GLY A 74 12.22 21.93 15.75
C GLY A 74 11.78 22.96 16.79
N SER A 75 12.56 24.04 16.97
CA SER A 75 12.34 25.10 17.98
C SER A 75 11.00 25.83 17.87
N GLU A 76 10.33 25.79 16.71
CA GLU A 76 9.01 26.38 16.48
C GLU A 76 7.85 25.46 16.90
N THR A 77 8.14 24.20 17.24
CA THR A 77 7.16 23.24 17.74
C THR A 77 6.83 23.55 19.19
N LYS A 78 5.56 23.40 19.60
CA LYS A 78 5.17 23.57 21.00
C LYS A 78 6.00 22.65 21.89
N ALA A 79 6.45 23.15 23.04
CA ALA A 79 7.28 22.38 23.98
C ALA A 79 6.63 21.04 24.37
N ARG A 80 5.31 20.98 24.48
CA ARG A 80 4.56 19.76 24.78
C ARG A 80 4.64 18.71 23.67
N ASP A 81 4.48 19.12 22.42
CA ASP A 81 4.62 18.23 21.25
C ASP A 81 6.07 17.75 21.09
N GLN A 82 7.07 18.62 21.36
CA GLN A 82 8.48 18.24 21.39
C GLN A 82 8.76 17.17 22.46
N LEU A 83 8.23 17.35 23.68
CA LEU A 83 8.38 16.40 24.77
C LEU A 83 7.79 15.03 24.40
N LEU A 84 6.57 15.01 23.84
CA LEU A 84 5.92 13.79 23.35
C LEU A 84 6.78 13.09 22.29
N THR A 85 7.26 13.81 21.28
CA THR A 85 8.10 13.22 20.23
C THR A 85 9.40 12.63 20.78
N GLN A 86 10.08 13.32 21.69
CA GLN A 86 11.30 12.84 22.32
C GLN A 86 11.06 11.59 23.17
N LEU A 87 10.03 11.58 24.01
CA LEU A 87 9.68 10.43 24.84
C LEU A 87 9.25 9.21 24.00
N ARG A 88 8.51 9.42 22.90
CA ARG A 88 8.17 8.35 21.94
C ARG A 88 9.42 7.73 21.34
N PHE A 89 10.40 8.55 20.94
CA PHE A 89 11.68 8.06 20.46
C PHE A 89 12.44 7.28 21.55
N ILE A 90 12.53 7.82 22.77
CA ILE A 90 13.19 7.16 23.90
C ILE A 90 12.54 5.80 24.19
N SER A 91 11.21 5.70 24.17
CA SER A 91 10.50 4.43 24.41
C SER A 91 10.83 3.37 23.35
N TRP A 92 11.01 3.77 22.09
CA TRP A 92 11.52 2.87 21.05
C TRP A 92 12.97 2.45 21.29
N MET A 93 13.81 3.35 21.79
CA MET A 93 15.19 3.03 22.14
C MET A 93 15.29 2.08 23.34
N GLU A 94 14.38 2.17 24.31
CA GLU A 94 14.26 1.19 25.41
C GLU A 94 13.90 -0.22 24.86
N LEU A 95 12.97 -0.30 23.92
CA LEU A 95 12.61 -1.55 23.25
C LEU A 95 13.81 -2.13 22.49
N LEU A 96 14.55 -1.30 21.77
CA LEU A 96 15.75 -1.72 21.07
C LEU A 96 16.84 -2.16 22.04
N ALA A 97 17.06 -1.45 23.14
CA ALA A 97 18.05 -1.82 24.16
C ALA A 97 17.75 -3.17 24.82
N ALA A 98 16.47 -3.53 24.97
CA ALA A 98 16.07 -4.85 25.45
C ALA A 98 16.45 -5.99 24.48
N ARG A 99 16.61 -5.70 23.19
CA ARG A 99 16.99 -6.66 22.12
C ARG A 99 18.48 -6.59 21.77
N LEU A 100 19.08 -5.41 21.91
CA LEU A 100 20.43 -5.06 21.50
C LEU A 100 21.22 -4.50 22.70
N PRO A 101 22.01 -5.33 23.41
CA PRO A 101 22.79 -4.91 24.57
C PRO A 101 23.83 -3.81 24.28
N GLU A 102 24.16 -3.59 23.01
CA GLU A 102 25.08 -2.54 22.55
C GLU A 102 24.51 -1.12 22.73
N ILE A 103 23.19 -1.00 22.84
CA ILE A 103 22.51 0.26 23.16
C ILE A 103 22.60 0.47 24.67
N GLY A 104 23.55 1.31 25.08
CA GLY A 104 23.70 1.71 26.47
C GLY A 104 22.60 2.70 26.88
N PHE A 105 21.59 2.20 27.58
CA PHE A 105 20.50 3.00 28.14
C PHE A 105 20.75 3.27 29.63
N ASP A 106 20.87 4.55 30.00
CA ASP A 106 20.81 5.01 31.38
C ASP A 106 19.37 5.41 31.72
N ASP A 107 18.77 4.83 32.77
CA ASP A 107 17.46 5.15 33.35
C ASP A 107 17.43 6.62 33.85
N SER A 108 17.55 7.56 32.92
CA SER A 108 17.73 9.00 33.13
C SER A 108 16.43 9.78 32.98
N VAL A 109 15.36 9.10 32.54
CA VAL A 109 14.00 9.64 32.49
C VAL A 109 13.37 9.50 33.87
N GLU A 110 12.97 10.62 34.47
CA GLU A 110 12.16 10.64 35.68
C GLU A 110 10.68 10.45 35.30
N ALA A 111 9.98 9.55 36.00
CA ALA A 111 8.56 9.32 35.75
C ALA A 111 7.73 10.55 36.19
N LEU A 112 6.82 11.02 35.33
CA LEU A 112 5.88 12.08 35.68
C LEU A 112 4.83 11.64 36.72
N VAL A 113 4.49 10.36 36.71
CA VAL A 113 3.49 9.77 37.60
C VAL A 113 3.96 8.45 38.19
N SER A 114 3.34 8.06 39.30
CA SER A 114 3.52 6.74 39.89
C SER A 114 2.89 5.65 39.00
N GLU A 115 3.39 4.42 39.11
CA GLU A 115 2.79 3.26 38.44
C GLU A 115 1.33 3.03 38.85
N GLU A 116 0.99 3.26 40.12
CA GLU A 116 -0.40 3.17 40.60
C GLU A 116 -1.32 4.15 39.85
N LEU A 117 -0.88 5.40 39.69
CA LEU A 117 -1.65 6.41 38.96
C LEU A 117 -1.73 6.08 37.47
N GLY A 118 -0.64 5.60 36.85
CA GLY A 118 -0.66 5.14 35.45
C GLY A 118 -1.67 4.01 35.24
N ARG A 119 -1.72 3.01 36.13
CA ARG A 119 -2.73 1.95 36.08
C ARG A 119 -4.15 2.50 36.16
N LYS A 120 -4.41 3.48 37.04
CA LYS A 120 -5.70 4.18 37.14
C LYS A 120 -6.06 4.92 35.84
N GLN A 121 -5.11 5.62 35.23
CA GLN A 121 -5.29 6.35 33.98
C GLN A 121 -5.68 5.43 32.81
N VAL A 122 -5.05 4.26 32.67
CA VAL A 122 -5.41 3.28 31.63
C VAL A 122 -6.86 2.82 31.77
N ARG A 123 -7.25 2.41 32.99
CA ARG A 123 -8.62 1.97 33.28
C ARG A 123 -9.62 3.11 33.04
N ALA A 124 -9.33 4.30 33.56
CA ALA A 124 -10.20 5.45 33.43
C ALA A 124 -10.41 5.82 31.96
N LEU A 125 -9.36 5.82 31.14
CA LEU A 125 -9.45 6.09 29.72
C LEU A 125 -10.40 5.12 29.00
N GLU A 126 -10.27 3.81 29.24
CA GLU A 126 -11.15 2.80 28.64
C GLU A 126 -12.62 3.08 28.99
N LEU A 127 -12.91 3.35 30.26
CA LEU A 127 -14.27 3.62 30.73
C LEU A 127 -14.83 4.94 30.20
N ILE A 128 -14.00 5.97 30.07
CA ILE A 128 -14.39 7.26 29.49
C ILE A 128 -14.75 7.08 28.02
N LEU A 129 -13.93 6.38 27.23
CA LEU A 129 -14.22 6.11 25.81
C LEU A 129 -15.54 5.34 25.66
N ARG A 130 -15.78 4.31 26.48
CA ARG A 130 -17.08 3.59 26.50
C ARG A 130 -18.24 4.53 26.81
N SER A 131 -18.07 5.39 27.81
CA SER A 131 -19.12 6.29 28.28
C SER A 131 -19.47 7.36 27.25
N LEU A 132 -18.48 7.90 26.53
CA LEU A 132 -18.69 8.85 25.45
C LEU A 132 -19.48 8.23 24.28
N ILE A 133 -19.15 6.99 23.90
CA ILE A 133 -19.90 6.28 22.86
C ILE A 133 -21.32 6.00 23.37
N ASN A 134 -21.48 5.44 24.57
CA ASN A 134 -22.79 5.15 25.15
C ASN A 134 -23.69 6.39 25.27
N GLU A 135 -23.14 7.54 25.68
CA GLU A 135 -23.87 8.80 25.79
C GLU A 135 -24.49 9.22 24.46
N HIS A 136 -23.72 9.12 23.37
CA HIS A 136 -24.16 9.56 22.05
C HIS A 136 -25.35 8.75 21.53
N TYR A 137 -25.38 7.44 21.78
CA TYR A 137 -26.49 6.58 21.36
C TYR A 137 -27.68 6.65 22.34
N GLY A 138 -27.41 6.87 23.62
CA GLY A 138 -28.40 7.02 24.70
C GLY A 138 -29.25 5.78 25.00
N ASP A 139 -29.18 4.74 24.17
CA ASP A 139 -29.95 3.51 24.25
C ASP A 139 -29.14 2.33 23.67
N GLN A 140 -29.06 1.23 24.43
CA GLN A 140 -28.26 0.06 24.07
C GLN A 140 -28.80 -0.70 22.85
N GLN A 141 -30.11 -0.69 22.62
CA GLN A 141 -30.70 -1.33 21.45
C GLN A 141 -30.38 -0.54 20.18
N LYS A 142 -30.42 0.80 20.25
CA LYS A 142 -29.96 1.67 19.16
C LYS A 142 -28.47 1.54 18.90
N LEU A 143 -27.66 1.43 19.95
CA LEU A 143 -26.23 1.19 19.84
C LEU A 143 -25.97 -0.14 19.09
N GLU A 144 -26.59 -1.23 19.54
CA GLU A 144 -26.46 -2.56 18.91
C GLU A 144 -26.86 -2.54 17.43
N GLN A 145 -28.00 -1.91 17.10
CA GLN A 145 -28.47 -1.82 15.73
C GLN A 145 -27.49 -1.02 14.85
N ASN A 146 -27.12 0.19 15.28
CA ASN A 146 -26.26 1.08 14.48
C ASN A 146 -24.86 0.50 14.32
N LEU A 147 -24.31 -0.14 15.34
CA LEU A 147 -23.02 -0.83 15.24
C LEU A 147 -23.10 -2.06 14.35
N GLY A 148 -24.24 -2.76 14.31
CA GLY A 148 -24.45 -3.88 13.39
C GLY A 148 -24.47 -3.45 11.92
N GLU A 149 -24.97 -2.24 11.65
CA GLU A 149 -24.95 -1.61 10.32
C GLU A 149 -23.57 -1.01 9.97
N LEU A 150 -22.87 -0.44 10.96
CA LEU A 150 -21.57 0.19 10.79
C LEU A 150 -20.43 -0.82 10.63
N LEU A 151 -20.49 -1.92 11.39
CA LEU A 151 -19.49 -2.99 11.39
C LEU A 151 -20.08 -4.20 10.66
N SER A 152 -20.31 -5.30 11.38
CA SER A 152 -21.10 -6.44 10.94
C SER A 152 -21.91 -6.98 12.13
N THR A 153 -23.04 -7.60 11.84
CA THR A 153 -23.90 -8.21 12.88
C THR A 153 -23.20 -9.34 13.64
N GLN A 154 -22.20 -9.99 13.04
CA GLN A 154 -21.41 -11.05 13.68
C GLN A 154 -20.46 -10.49 14.75
N VAL A 155 -19.79 -9.38 14.45
CA VAL A 155 -18.90 -8.69 15.40
C VAL A 155 -19.69 -8.22 16.63
N VAL A 156 -20.84 -7.59 16.41
CA VAL A 156 -21.70 -7.11 17.49
C VAL A 156 -22.27 -8.26 18.32
N ALA A 157 -22.63 -9.38 17.69
CA ALA A 157 -23.06 -10.57 18.40
C ALA A 157 -21.96 -11.16 19.29
N LYS A 158 -20.69 -11.13 18.85
CA LYS A 158 -19.54 -11.55 19.65
C LYS A 158 -19.37 -10.66 20.89
N TRP A 159 -19.39 -9.33 20.73
CA TRP A 159 -19.30 -8.41 21.86
C TRP A 159 -20.43 -8.64 22.85
N LYS A 160 -21.66 -8.84 22.36
CA LYS A 160 -22.82 -9.12 23.20
C LYS A 160 -22.71 -10.42 23.99
N GLN A 161 -21.98 -11.41 23.48
CA GLN A 161 -21.76 -12.69 24.17
C GLN A 161 -20.82 -12.53 25.37
N SER A 162 -19.83 -11.66 25.27
CA SER A 162 -18.84 -11.38 26.32
C SER A 162 -19.18 -10.17 27.18
N ALA A 163 -20.25 -9.44 26.84
CA ALA A 163 -20.66 -8.22 27.51
C ALA A 163 -21.40 -8.46 28.83
N ASP A 164 -21.28 -7.50 29.73
CA ASP A 164 -22.10 -7.40 30.92
C ASP A 164 -23.54 -7.07 30.55
N ALA A 165 -24.47 -7.44 31.44
CA ALA A 165 -25.89 -7.22 31.24
C ALA A 165 -26.21 -5.72 31.09
N GLY A 166 -26.53 -5.30 29.86
CA GLY A 166 -26.93 -3.92 29.55
C GLY A 166 -25.77 -2.98 29.19
N ASP A 167 -24.56 -3.49 28.97
CA ASP A 167 -23.44 -2.71 28.44
C ASP A 167 -22.73 -3.46 27.31
N LEU A 168 -23.21 -3.27 26.07
CA LEU A 168 -22.64 -3.95 24.89
C LEU A 168 -21.14 -3.70 24.74
N LEU A 169 -20.65 -2.51 25.10
CA LEU A 169 -19.26 -2.13 24.93
C LEU A 169 -18.34 -2.76 25.98
N SER A 170 -18.85 -3.32 27.08
CA SER A 170 -18.00 -4.02 28.05
C SER A 170 -17.44 -5.33 27.51
N GLY A 171 -18.09 -5.93 26.49
CA GLY A 171 -17.59 -7.09 25.74
C GLY A 171 -16.55 -6.75 24.67
N THR A 172 -16.12 -5.50 24.55
CA THR A 172 -15.06 -5.08 23.61
C THR A 172 -13.69 -5.15 24.27
N THR A 173 -12.69 -5.59 23.51
CA THR A 173 -11.28 -5.34 23.86
C THR A 173 -10.97 -3.84 23.72
N PHE A 174 -9.94 -3.37 24.43
CA PHE A 174 -9.45 -1.99 24.29
C PHE A 174 -9.12 -1.61 22.84
N SER A 175 -8.59 -2.55 22.04
CA SER A 175 -8.25 -2.29 20.64
C SER A 175 -9.49 -2.03 19.79
N GLU A 176 -10.52 -2.83 20.00
CA GLU A 176 -11.80 -2.72 19.30
C GLU A 176 -12.50 -1.40 19.65
N LEU A 177 -12.52 -1.07 20.95
CA LEU A 177 -13.06 0.19 21.44
C LEU A 177 -12.31 1.41 20.88
N ALA A 178 -10.97 1.37 20.92
CA ALA A 178 -10.14 2.45 20.38
C ALA A 178 -10.34 2.62 18.86
N SER A 179 -10.41 1.52 18.11
CA SER A 179 -10.67 1.53 16.66
C SER A 179 -12.06 2.07 16.33
N LEU A 180 -13.09 1.69 17.10
CA LEU A 180 -14.43 2.25 16.98
C LEU A 180 -14.39 3.77 17.25
N PHE A 181 -13.73 4.19 18.33
CA PHE A 181 -13.61 5.60 18.71
C PHE A 181 -12.83 6.45 17.69
N VAL A 182 -11.98 5.91 16.82
CA VAL A 182 -11.31 6.71 15.78
C VAL A 182 -11.82 6.44 14.37
N ASN A 183 -12.92 5.70 14.26
CA ASN A 183 -13.51 5.36 12.98
C ASN A 183 -13.99 6.63 12.23
N ASN A 184 -13.81 6.68 10.90
CA ASN A 184 -14.19 7.85 10.09
C ASN A 184 -15.67 8.23 10.20
N SER A 185 -16.54 7.24 10.33
CA SER A 185 -18.00 7.42 10.37
C SER A 185 -18.50 7.71 11.79
N GLU A 186 -17.77 7.24 12.81
CA GLU A 186 -18.13 7.39 14.21
C GLU A 186 -17.53 8.65 14.83
N TYR A 187 -16.27 8.97 14.49
CA TYR A 187 -15.52 10.12 15.00
C TYR A 187 -16.24 11.47 14.92
N PRO A 188 -16.95 11.80 13.82
CA PRO A 188 -17.69 13.06 13.73
C PRO A 188 -18.73 13.29 14.84
N ARG A 189 -19.13 12.25 15.57
CA ARG A 189 -20.12 12.34 16.66
C ARG A 189 -19.54 13.01 17.91
N TYR A 190 -18.27 12.79 18.21
CA TYR A 190 -17.57 13.34 19.38
C TYR A 190 -16.43 14.28 18.98
N SER A 191 -16.17 14.49 17.69
CA SER A 191 -15.22 15.51 17.23
C SER A 191 -15.47 16.92 17.78
N PRO A 192 -16.72 17.38 18.06
CA PRO A 192 -16.93 18.69 18.68
C PRO A 192 -16.26 18.86 20.04
N LEU A 193 -16.13 17.79 20.82
CA LEU A 193 -15.43 17.80 22.12
C LEU A 193 -13.92 18.11 21.97
N PHE A 194 -13.40 17.94 20.76
CA PHE A 194 -11.99 18.10 20.44
C PHE A 194 -11.73 19.23 19.46
N GLU A 195 -12.72 20.05 19.07
CA GLU A 195 -12.55 21.03 18.00
C GLU A 195 -11.77 22.26 18.48
N ASP A 196 -12.21 22.89 19.58
CA ASP A 196 -11.62 24.09 20.17
C ASP A 196 -10.78 23.76 21.42
N THR A 197 -9.65 23.08 21.22
CA THR A 197 -8.76 22.69 22.32
C THR A 197 -7.29 23.02 22.05
N PRO A 198 -6.52 23.46 23.08
CA PRO A 198 -5.06 23.64 22.97
C PRO A 198 -4.31 22.31 22.90
N PHE A 199 -4.98 21.19 23.21
CA PHE A 199 -4.48 19.81 23.14
C PHE A 199 -4.66 19.21 21.74
N LEU A 200 -4.14 18.01 21.55
CA LEU A 200 -4.18 17.19 20.34
C LEU A 200 -3.49 17.82 19.12
N THR A 201 -2.45 18.64 19.35
CA THR A 201 -1.74 19.37 18.27
C THR A 201 -0.56 18.62 17.65
N TYR A 202 -0.27 17.41 18.12
CA TYR A 202 0.83 16.56 17.64
C TYR A 202 0.81 16.31 16.12
N LEU A 203 -0.37 16.02 15.56
CA LEU A 203 -0.63 16.01 14.12
C LEU A 203 -1.68 17.07 13.75
N ARG A 204 -1.69 17.46 12.47
CA ARG A 204 -2.71 18.38 11.93
C ARG A 204 -4.13 17.82 12.06
N ASP A 205 -4.27 16.51 11.94
CA ASP A 205 -5.54 15.79 12.08
C ASP A 205 -5.65 15.24 13.51
N LYS A 206 -6.58 15.79 14.29
CA LYS A 206 -6.79 15.44 15.70
C LYS A 206 -7.21 13.98 15.88
N ARG A 207 -8.00 13.42 14.97
CA ARG A 207 -8.40 12.01 15.01
C ARG A 207 -7.18 11.10 14.87
N LYS A 208 -6.25 11.45 13.97
CA LYS A 208 -4.98 10.72 13.82
C LYS A 208 -4.07 10.89 15.03
N THR A 209 -4.08 12.05 15.68
CA THR A 209 -3.40 12.25 16.97
C THR A 209 -3.97 11.29 18.03
N ILE A 210 -5.29 11.26 18.20
CA ILE A 210 -6.00 10.38 19.13
C ILE A 210 -5.68 8.91 18.84
N GLN A 211 -5.78 8.49 17.57
CA GLN A 211 -5.46 7.12 17.15
C GLN A 211 -4.04 6.71 17.56
N ASN A 212 -3.05 7.56 17.28
CA ASN A 212 -1.66 7.29 17.62
C ASN A 212 -1.46 7.14 19.14
N PHE A 213 -2.12 7.98 19.93
CA PHE A 213 -2.00 7.93 21.39
C PHE A 213 -2.68 6.67 21.95
N LEU A 214 -3.88 6.32 21.47
CA LEU A 214 -4.58 5.10 21.87
C LEU A 214 -3.79 3.83 21.49
N ASP A 215 -3.15 3.81 20.32
CA ASP A 215 -2.30 2.68 19.90
C ASP A 215 -1.06 2.50 20.80
N ASP A 216 -0.46 3.59 21.26
CA ASP A 216 0.67 3.54 22.20
C ASP A 216 0.21 3.14 23.61
N ILE A 217 -0.90 3.70 24.09
CA ILE A 217 -1.52 3.34 25.39
C ILE A 217 -1.87 1.85 25.42
N ARG A 218 -2.36 1.28 24.32
CA ARG A 218 -2.61 -0.16 24.21
C ARG A 218 -1.35 -0.99 24.48
N ARG A 219 -0.19 -0.58 23.96
CA ARG A 219 1.08 -1.29 24.21
C ARG A 219 1.47 -1.22 25.68
N ILE A 220 1.29 -0.05 26.29
CA ILE A 220 1.58 0.20 27.72
C ILE A 220 0.63 -0.63 28.61
N ARG A 221 -0.68 -0.60 28.33
CA ARG A 221 -1.71 -1.41 28.99
C ARG A 221 -1.35 -2.90 28.97
N ASN A 222 -0.94 -3.42 27.82
CA ASN A 222 -0.58 -4.83 27.69
C ASN A 222 0.68 -5.18 28.52
N ALA A 223 1.64 -4.26 28.64
CA ALA A 223 2.80 -4.46 29.52
C ALA A 223 2.37 -4.52 31.00
N LEU A 224 1.50 -3.59 31.42
CA LEU A 224 0.94 -3.54 32.78
C LEU A 224 0.14 -4.80 33.12
N ALA A 225 -0.68 -5.29 32.19
CA ALA A 225 -1.49 -6.50 32.40
C ALA A 225 -0.63 -7.74 32.64
N HIS A 226 0.49 -7.90 31.93
CA HIS A 226 1.38 -9.06 32.08
C HIS A 226 2.41 -8.92 33.23
N ASN A 227 2.20 -8.02 34.18
CA ASN A 227 3.15 -7.73 35.27
C ASN A 227 4.58 -7.47 34.77
N LYS A 228 4.74 -6.91 33.57
CA LYS A 228 6.05 -6.50 33.05
C LYS A 228 6.41 -5.16 33.67
N ARG A 229 7.70 -4.95 33.96
CA ARG A 229 8.19 -3.66 34.45
C ARG A 229 7.89 -2.57 33.41
N ILE A 230 7.07 -1.60 33.79
CA ILE A 230 6.82 -0.39 33.00
C ILE A 230 7.98 0.59 33.18
N THR A 231 8.43 1.22 32.10
CA THR A 231 9.54 2.18 32.17
C THR A 231 9.04 3.55 32.61
N ASN A 232 9.92 4.37 33.18
CA ASN A 232 9.60 5.76 33.53
C ASN A 232 9.17 6.58 32.29
N THR A 233 9.74 6.27 31.13
CA THR A 233 9.35 6.84 29.84
C THR A 233 7.92 6.48 29.48
N GLN A 234 7.54 5.21 29.61
CA GLN A 234 6.18 4.74 29.35
C GLN A 234 5.15 5.35 30.31
N LEU A 235 5.48 5.47 31.60
CA LEU A 235 4.63 6.16 32.57
C LEU A 235 4.43 7.64 32.22
N SER A 236 5.50 8.32 31.79
CA SER A 236 5.43 9.72 31.38
C SER A 236 4.65 9.92 30.09
N LEU A 237 4.80 9.02 29.11
CA LEU A 237 3.99 9.04 27.88
C LEU A 237 2.52 8.82 28.19
N LEU A 238 2.19 7.85 29.03
CA LEU A 238 0.83 7.55 29.42
C LEU A 238 0.15 8.76 30.08
N ASP A 239 0.84 9.43 31.01
CA ASP A 239 0.32 10.62 31.67
C ASP A 239 0.04 11.76 30.69
N LEU A 240 0.99 12.04 29.79
CA LEU A 240 0.83 13.06 28.76
C LEU A 240 -0.32 12.72 27.80
N TYR A 241 -0.42 11.46 27.36
CA TYR A 241 -1.50 11.02 26.49
C TYR A 241 -2.86 11.10 27.19
N TYR A 242 -2.92 10.70 28.46
CA TYR A 242 -4.14 10.81 29.25
C TYR A 242 -4.59 12.27 29.33
N GLU A 243 -3.70 13.18 29.70
CA GLU A 243 -4.03 14.62 29.77
C GLU A 243 -4.45 15.19 28.40
N GLU A 244 -3.77 14.81 27.31
CA GLU A 244 -4.12 15.25 25.94
C GLU A 244 -5.52 14.78 25.50
N LEU A 245 -5.91 13.56 25.88
CA LEU A 245 -7.19 12.97 25.49
C LEU A 245 -8.33 13.40 26.40
N ILE A 246 -8.06 13.57 27.70
CA ILE A 246 -9.09 13.72 28.73
C ILE A 246 -9.36 15.18 29.09
N SER A 247 -8.36 16.07 29.04
CA SER A 247 -8.59 17.49 29.36
C SER A 247 -9.66 18.14 28.47
N PRO A 248 -9.72 17.88 27.14
CA PRO A 248 -10.82 18.41 26.31
C PRO A 248 -12.19 17.87 26.73
N VAL A 249 -12.26 16.62 27.17
CA VAL A 249 -13.51 15.99 27.63
C VAL A 249 -13.95 16.58 28.96
N GLN A 250 -13.02 16.81 29.89
CA GLN A 250 -13.30 17.47 31.16
C GLN A 250 -13.81 18.90 30.93
N GLU A 251 -13.15 19.65 30.06
CA GLU A 251 -13.59 21.01 29.71
C GLU A 251 -14.99 21.00 29.08
N ALA A 252 -15.27 20.04 28.20
CA ALA A 252 -16.59 19.86 27.61
C ALA A 252 -17.66 19.50 28.65
N HIS A 253 -17.32 18.66 29.65
CA HIS A 253 -18.21 18.34 30.77
C HIS A 253 -18.52 19.57 31.61
N ASP A 254 -17.49 20.35 31.99
CA ASP A 254 -17.63 21.56 32.79
C ASP A 254 -18.49 22.62 32.06
N GLN A 255 -18.45 22.62 30.72
CA GLN A 255 -19.28 23.45 29.85
C GLN A 255 -20.69 22.86 29.57
N GLY A 256 -20.99 21.67 30.08
CA GLY A 256 -22.26 20.97 29.90
C GLY A 256 -22.49 20.41 28.49
N GLN A 257 -21.43 20.24 27.70
CA GLN A 257 -21.47 19.68 26.35
C GLN A 257 -21.52 18.14 26.36
N THR A 258 -21.04 17.50 27.43
CA THR A 258 -21.16 16.07 27.69
C THR A 258 -21.53 15.82 29.15
N LYS A 259 -22.15 14.68 29.46
CA LYS A 259 -22.45 14.23 30.83
C LYS A 259 -21.37 13.31 31.38
N VAL A 260 -20.44 12.87 30.55
CA VAL A 260 -19.30 12.05 30.98
C VAL A 260 -18.37 12.93 31.80
N ASP A 261 -18.16 12.58 33.07
CA ASP A 261 -17.24 13.27 33.98
C ASP A 261 -15.96 12.44 34.17
N PRO A 262 -14.86 12.78 33.49
CA PRO A 262 -13.61 12.03 33.58
C PRO A 262 -13.04 11.86 35.00
N GLU A 263 -13.20 12.84 35.88
CA GLU A 263 -12.63 12.80 37.24
C GLU A 263 -13.17 11.61 38.05
N THR A 264 -14.42 11.21 37.81
CA THR A 264 -15.06 10.10 38.52
C THR A 264 -14.42 8.74 38.26
N TYR A 265 -13.71 8.59 37.14
CA TYR A 265 -13.13 7.29 36.74
C TYR A 265 -11.74 7.02 37.31
N LEU A 266 -11.08 8.05 37.88
CA LEU A 266 -9.78 7.92 38.56
C LEU A 266 -9.92 7.45 40.01
N ASP A 267 -11.08 7.66 40.64
CA ASP A 267 -11.37 7.20 42.00
C ASP A 267 -11.76 5.71 41.99
N VAL A 268 -10.76 4.85 42.26
CA VAL A 268 -10.93 3.39 42.24
C VAL A 268 -10.10 2.74 43.34
N SER A 269 -10.66 1.72 43.98
CA SER A 269 -9.99 0.91 45.00
C SER A 269 -8.83 0.09 44.40
N LYS A 270 -7.91 -0.38 45.25
CA LYS A 270 -6.80 -1.23 44.77
C LYS A 270 -7.31 -2.57 44.28
N GLU A 271 -8.32 -3.10 44.96
CA GLU A 271 -8.98 -4.36 44.66
C GLU A 271 -9.66 -4.33 43.29
N ASP A 272 -10.46 -3.29 43.01
CA ASP A 272 -11.13 -3.14 41.71
C ASP A 272 -10.13 -2.90 40.57
N LEU A 273 -9.02 -2.21 40.86
CA LEU A 273 -7.94 -2.00 39.90
C LEU A 273 -7.20 -3.30 39.59
N GLU A 274 -6.94 -4.14 40.59
CA GLU A 274 -6.37 -5.47 40.40
C GLU A 274 -7.31 -6.40 39.64
N GLN A 275 -8.61 -6.38 39.96
CA GLN A 275 -9.62 -7.14 39.23
C GLN A 275 -9.68 -6.76 37.74
N TYR A 276 -9.66 -5.46 37.43
CA TYR A 276 -9.63 -4.98 36.03
C TYR A 276 -8.39 -5.47 35.27
N PHE A 277 -7.19 -5.40 35.88
CA PHE A 277 -6.00 -5.93 35.20
C PHE A 277 -5.96 -7.47 35.15
N GLY A 278 -6.58 -8.15 36.11
CA GLY A 278 -6.78 -9.60 36.10
C GLY A 278 -7.65 -10.06 34.94
N SER A 279 -8.77 -9.39 34.67
CA SER A 279 -9.63 -9.74 33.53
C SER A 279 -8.92 -9.56 32.19
N ILE A 280 -8.07 -8.53 32.05
CA ILE A 280 -7.27 -8.33 30.83
C ILE A 280 -6.31 -9.50 30.58
N THR A 281 -5.75 -10.11 31.62
CA THR A 281 -4.87 -11.29 31.45
C THR A 281 -5.61 -12.54 31.02
N GLU A 282 -6.87 -12.70 31.43
CA GLU A 282 -7.76 -13.78 30.99
C GLU A 282 -8.21 -13.56 29.54
N ASP A 283 -8.59 -12.33 29.17
CA ASP A 283 -8.97 -11.94 27.80
C ASP A 283 -7.81 -12.15 26.79
N LEU A 284 -6.56 -11.84 27.17
CA LEU A 284 -5.38 -12.01 26.30
C LEU A 284 -4.94 -13.48 26.15
N ALA A 285 -5.33 -14.35 27.07
CA ALA A 285 -5.11 -15.79 26.96
C ALA A 285 -6.14 -16.45 26.03
N GLU A 286 -7.34 -15.89 25.95
CA GLU A 286 -8.42 -16.32 25.06
C GLU A 286 -8.31 -15.72 23.64
N VAL A 287 -7.72 -14.52 23.50
CA VAL A 287 -7.65 -13.75 22.24
C VAL A 287 -6.22 -13.70 21.69
N LYS A 288 -5.73 -14.82 21.14
CA LYS A 288 -4.48 -14.85 20.36
C LYS A 288 -4.66 -14.89 18.84
N ASP A 289 -5.87 -15.11 18.32
CA ASP A 289 -6.12 -15.23 16.87
C ASP A 289 -7.00 -14.11 16.25
N ASP A 290 -7.82 -13.38 17.03
CA ASP A 290 -8.89 -12.55 16.45
C ASP A 290 -8.59 -11.05 16.24
N ILE A 291 -7.43 -10.52 16.65
CA ILE A 291 -7.17 -9.06 16.61
C ILE A 291 -6.80 -8.58 15.20
N ALA A 292 -6.09 -9.41 14.43
CA ALA A 292 -5.76 -9.10 13.04
C ALA A 292 -7.01 -9.18 12.15
N GLN A 293 -7.84 -10.21 12.35
CA GLN A 293 -9.12 -10.40 11.67
C GLN A 293 -10.16 -9.33 12.04
N PHE A 294 -10.21 -8.88 13.29
CA PHE A 294 -11.06 -7.75 13.68
C PHE A 294 -10.60 -6.43 13.04
N ARG A 295 -9.29 -6.12 13.09
CA ARG A 295 -8.75 -4.91 12.45
C ARG A 295 -8.97 -4.94 10.94
N ALA A 296 -8.75 -6.09 10.30
CA ALA A 296 -9.01 -6.29 8.88
C ALA A 296 -10.52 -6.17 8.56
N SER A 297 -11.41 -6.76 9.35
CA SER A 297 -12.87 -6.69 9.10
C SER A 297 -13.47 -5.31 9.37
N VAL A 298 -12.94 -4.54 10.33
CA VAL A 298 -13.32 -3.14 10.55
C VAL A 298 -12.72 -2.23 9.47
N GLU A 299 -11.48 -2.44 9.04
CA GLU A 299 -10.84 -1.68 7.95
C GLU A 299 -11.44 -2.00 6.57
N ALA A 300 -11.88 -3.24 6.35
CA ALA A 300 -12.55 -3.72 5.15
C ALA A 300 -14.01 -3.24 5.07
N SER A 301 -14.76 -3.28 6.18
CA SER A 301 -16.18 -2.86 6.21
C SER A 301 -16.36 -1.34 6.21
N LEU A 302 -15.37 -0.56 6.67
CA LEU A 302 -15.51 0.90 6.85
C LEU A 302 -14.62 1.78 5.98
N GLY A 303 -13.95 1.19 4.99
CA GLY A 303 -13.09 1.92 4.08
C GLY A 303 -11.84 2.45 4.77
N SER A 304 -10.72 1.78 4.50
CA SER A 304 -9.40 2.40 4.70
C SER A 304 -9.39 3.85 4.17
N ILE A 305 -8.90 4.73 5.04
CA ILE A 305 -8.50 6.10 4.76
C ILE A 305 -7.51 6.04 3.60
N ALA A 306 -8.01 6.19 2.38
CA ALA A 306 -7.21 6.72 1.30
C ALA A 306 -6.82 8.14 1.70
N GLU A 307 -5.52 8.42 1.65
CA GLU A 307 -4.99 9.77 1.66
C GLU A 307 -5.78 10.66 0.70
N ASP A 308 -5.89 11.94 1.06
CA ASP A 308 -6.44 13.01 0.26
C ASP A 308 -6.14 12.83 -1.24
N THR A 309 -7.15 12.39 -1.98
CA THR A 309 -7.34 12.79 -3.38
C THR A 309 -8.79 13.24 -3.57
N GLY A 310 -9.23 14.11 -2.67
CA GLY A 310 -10.51 14.81 -2.71
C GLY A 310 -10.51 15.99 -3.68
N SER A 311 -10.15 15.75 -4.94
CA SER A 311 -10.54 16.61 -6.07
C SER A 311 -10.39 15.80 -7.36
N ILE A 312 -11.43 15.02 -7.70
CA ILE A 312 -11.84 14.50 -9.03
C ILE A 312 -12.89 13.41 -8.73
N ARG A 313 -14.05 13.80 -8.19
CA ARG A 313 -15.24 12.92 -8.12
C ARG A 313 -16.55 13.69 -8.34
N GLN A 314 -16.48 14.70 -9.20
CA GLN A 314 -17.65 15.35 -9.80
C GLN A 314 -17.50 15.38 -11.32
N THR A 315 -17.41 14.20 -11.97
CA THR A 315 -17.71 14.07 -13.42
C THR A 315 -17.83 12.60 -13.84
N THR A 316 -18.64 11.80 -13.13
CA THR A 316 -19.19 10.56 -13.73
C THR A 316 -20.46 10.11 -13.03
N GLY A 317 -21.37 11.05 -12.77
CA GLY A 317 -22.78 10.70 -12.62
C GLY A 317 -23.38 10.57 -14.01
N THR A 318 -23.42 9.34 -14.55
CA THR A 318 -24.44 8.80 -15.49
C THR A 318 -23.89 7.56 -16.19
N ILE A 319 -24.78 6.57 -16.42
CA ILE A 319 -24.60 5.21 -16.93
C ILE A 319 -24.50 4.23 -15.76
N GLY A 320 -25.50 3.44 -15.39
CA GLY A 320 -26.76 3.14 -16.05
C GLY A 320 -27.12 1.72 -15.62
N ARG A 321 -28.03 1.62 -14.63
CA ARG A 321 -28.72 0.39 -14.24
C ARG A 321 -29.03 -0.50 -15.46
N ARG A 322 -28.64 -1.77 -15.42
CA ARG A 322 -29.42 -2.87 -16.01
C ARG A 322 -29.20 -4.17 -15.26
N GLN A 323 -30.26 -4.57 -14.58
CA GLN A 323 -30.55 -5.92 -14.09
C GLN A 323 -30.50 -6.95 -15.23
N LEU A 324 -30.01 -8.16 -14.96
CA LEU A 324 -30.54 -9.39 -15.57
C LEU A 324 -30.23 -10.61 -14.68
N TRP A 325 -31.29 -11.34 -14.35
CA TRP A 325 -31.33 -12.57 -13.59
C TRP A 325 -31.28 -13.81 -14.51
N ILE A 326 -31.05 -14.97 -13.87
CA ILE A 326 -31.26 -16.38 -14.31
C ILE A 326 -30.16 -16.90 -15.25
N GLY A 327 -29.45 -18.02 -15.03
CA GLY A 327 -29.64 -19.18 -14.16
C GLY A 327 -29.43 -20.46 -15.00
N LEU A 328 -28.57 -21.36 -14.50
CA LEU A 328 -28.35 -22.77 -14.91
C LEU A 328 -27.76 -23.08 -16.30
N GLY A 329 -26.56 -23.68 -16.28
CA GLY A 329 -25.95 -24.32 -17.44
C GLY A 329 -24.61 -25.00 -17.12
N VAL A 330 -24.62 -25.96 -16.19
CA VAL A 330 -23.53 -26.94 -16.03
C VAL A 330 -23.49 -27.79 -17.30
N GLY A 331 -22.34 -27.79 -18.00
CA GLY A 331 -22.05 -28.69 -19.10
C GLY A 331 -21.53 -27.99 -20.36
N VAL A 332 -20.37 -28.45 -20.85
CA VAL A 332 -19.77 -28.19 -22.18
C VAL A 332 -18.71 -27.07 -22.28
N THR A 333 -17.65 -27.15 -21.49
CA THR A 333 -16.35 -26.52 -21.83
C THR A 333 -15.13 -27.45 -21.69
N ILE A 334 -15.32 -28.77 -21.73
CA ILE A 334 -14.22 -29.76 -21.80
C ILE A 334 -14.03 -30.33 -23.22
N LEU A 335 -14.95 -30.09 -24.16
CA LEU A 335 -14.86 -30.61 -25.54
C LEU A 335 -14.07 -29.73 -26.53
N GLY A 336 -13.58 -28.56 -26.10
CA GLY A 336 -12.89 -27.60 -26.97
C GLY A 336 -11.39 -27.85 -27.17
N ILE A 337 -10.73 -28.57 -26.26
CA ILE A 337 -9.26 -28.67 -26.23
C ILE A 337 -8.75 -29.99 -26.86
N LEU A 338 -9.57 -31.04 -26.91
CA LEU A 338 -9.20 -32.31 -27.55
C LEU A 338 -9.41 -32.32 -29.08
N ALA A 339 -10.22 -31.41 -29.63
CA ALA A 339 -10.58 -31.37 -31.05
C ALA A 339 -9.50 -30.75 -31.96
N VAL A 340 -8.49 -30.06 -31.40
CA VAL A 340 -7.41 -29.43 -32.18
C VAL A 340 -6.22 -30.39 -32.40
N PHE A 341 -6.08 -31.46 -31.59
CA PHE A 341 -4.91 -32.33 -31.67
C PHE A 341 -5.07 -33.58 -32.57
N VAL A 342 -6.30 -33.93 -32.98
CA VAL A 342 -6.56 -35.19 -33.72
C VAL A 342 -6.94 -34.99 -35.20
N LEU A 343 -7.07 -33.76 -35.70
CA LEU A 343 -7.54 -33.48 -37.07
C LEU A 343 -6.46 -33.24 -38.14
N THR A 344 -5.24 -33.75 -37.97
CA THR A 344 -4.26 -33.88 -39.07
C THR A 344 -3.54 -35.23 -39.10
N LYS A 345 -4.28 -36.32 -39.33
CA LYS A 345 -3.80 -37.45 -40.14
C LYS A 345 -4.96 -38.27 -40.74
N ALA A 346 -5.22 -37.94 -42.00
CA ALA A 346 -5.84 -38.71 -43.09
C ALA A 346 -6.43 -40.12 -42.85
N THR A 347 -7.67 -40.24 -43.39
CA THR A 347 -8.25 -41.32 -44.24
C THR A 347 -8.95 -42.56 -43.63
N ARG A 348 -10.26 -42.67 -43.96
CA ARG A 348 -11.14 -43.84 -44.30
C ARG A 348 -10.50 -45.24 -44.14
N ASP A 349 -11.13 -46.26 -43.56
CA ASP A 349 -12.50 -46.78 -43.75
C ASP A 349 -12.89 -47.78 -42.62
N ASP A 350 -14.16 -48.21 -42.65
CA ASP A 350 -14.84 -49.32 -41.95
C ASP A 350 -15.51 -49.08 -40.57
N THR A 351 -16.83 -48.89 -40.67
CA THR A 351 -17.80 -48.62 -39.60
C THR A 351 -18.60 -49.89 -39.31
N SER A 352 -18.17 -50.70 -38.34
CA SER A 352 -19.07 -51.66 -37.67
C SER A 352 -18.57 -52.16 -36.30
N VAL A 353 -17.25 -52.11 -36.04
CA VAL A 353 -16.65 -52.56 -34.75
C VAL A 353 -16.58 -51.43 -33.70
N VAL A 354 -16.78 -50.17 -34.12
CA VAL A 354 -16.64 -49.01 -33.23
C VAL A 354 -17.87 -48.80 -32.33
N ARG A 355 -19.07 -49.21 -32.75
CA ARG A 355 -20.31 -48.85 -32.03
C ARG A 355 -20.52 -49.60 -30.72
N GLU A 356 -20.09 -50.85 -30.64
CA GLU A 356 -20.20 -51.66 -29.41
C GLU A 356 -19.11 -51.31 -28.38
N THR A 357 -17.92 -50.96 -28.88
CA THR A 357 -16.79 -50.52 -28.05
C THR A 357 -16.99 -49.10 -27.51
N THR A 358 -17.63 -48.20 -28.29
CA THR A 358 -17.91 -46.82 -27.86
C THR A 358 -18.97 -46.76 -26.75
N GLY A 359 -20.01 -47.61 -26.82
CA GLY A 359 -21.02 -47.68 -25.76
C GLY A 359 -20.45 -48.14 -24.41
N ARG A 360 -19.51 -49.10 -24.40
CA ARG A 360 -18.85 -49.57 -23.18
C ARG A 360 -17.85 -48.57 -22.61
N ILE A 361 -17.18 -47.79 -23.46
CA ILE A 361 -16.23 -46.75 -23.05
C ILE A 361 -16.97 -45.51 -22.50
N GLU A 362 -18.12 -45.14 -23.07
CA GLU A 362 -18.96 -44.05 -22.53
C GLU A 362 -19.56 -44.42 -21.16
N GLU A 363 -19.98 -45.67 -20.97
CA GLU A 363 -20.51 -46.16 -19.69
C GLU A 363 -19.41 -46.28 -18.62
N GLN A 364 -18.22 -46.78 -18.98
CA GLN A 364 -17.05 -46.79 -18.10
C GLN A 364 -16.55 -45.39 -17.77
N GLY A 365 -16.51 -44.47 -18.75
CA GLY A 365 -16.09 -43.08 -18.55
C GLY A 365 -17.04 -42.30 -17.65
N ALA A 366 -18.36 -42.50 -17.80
CA ALA A 366 -19.37 -41.89 -16.93
C ALA A 366 -19.34 -42.49 -15.51
N GLN A 367 -19.03 -43.77 -15.38
CA GLN A 367 -18.88 -44.44 -14.09
C GLN A 367 -17.59 -43.99 -13.38
N THR A 368 -16.47 -43.85 -14.10
CA THR A 368 -15.22 -43.28 -13.56
C THR A 368 -15.39 -41.82 -13.16
N GLN A 369 -16.09 -40.99 -13.95
CA GLN A 369 -16.37 -39.60 -13.57
C GLN A 369 -17.28 -39.49 -12.36
N ARG A 370 -18.29 -40.37 -12.22
CA ARG A 370 -19.10 -40.44 -11.00
C ARG A 370 -18.30 -40.92 -9.80
N LEU A 371 -17.45 -41.94 -9.94
CA LEU A 371 -16.58 -42.41 -8.86
C LEU A 371 -15.55 -41.34 -8.44
N VAL A 372 -15.02 -40.57 -9.39
CA VAL A 372 -14.13 -39.44 -9.11
C VAL A 372 -14.92 -38.32 -8.43
N ALA A 373 -16.11 -37.97 -8.89
CA ALA A 373 -16.95 -36.96 -8.25
C ALA A 373 -17.38 -37.36 -6.83
N ASP A 374 -17.81 -38.61 -6.63
CA ASP A 374 -18.18 -39.18 -5.33
C ASP A 374 -16.96 -39.26 -4.39
N ALA A 375 -15.78 -39.58 -4.92
CA ALA A 375 -14.52 -39.56 -4.16
C ALA A 375 -14.08 -38.13 -3.82
N THR A 376 -14.23 -37.16 -4.72
CA THR A 376 -13.94 -35.74 -4.49
C THR A 376 -14.91 -35.14 -3.46
N GLU A 377 -16.18 -35.53 -3.48
CA GLU A 377 -17.19 -35.11 -2.50
C GLU A 377 -16.93 -35.76 -1.13
N ALA A 378 -16.59 -37.05 -1.07
CA ALA A 378 -16.20 -37.74 0.16
C ALA A 378 -14.88 -37.20 0.76
N MET A 379 -13.94 -36.79 -0.09
CA MET A 379 -12.65 -36.20 0.30
C MET A 379 -12.80 -34.74 0.74
N SER A 380 -13.71 -33.98 0.13
CA SER A 380 -14.08 -32.64 0.60
C SER A 380 -14.78 -32.69 1.95
N ALA A 381 -15.69 -33.67 2.15
CA ALA A 381 -16.33 -33.92 3.43
C ALA A 381 -15.32 -34.35 4.52
N SER A 382 -14.29 -35.13 4.16
CA SER A 382 -13.23 -35.52 5.09
C SER A 382 -12.30 -34.34 5.44
N VAL A 383 -11.93 -33.49 4.47
CA VAL A 383 -11.12 -32.29 4.72
C VAL A 383 -11.86 -31.30 5.62
N SER A 384 -13.17 -31.08 5.44
CA SER A 384 -13.95 -30.22 6.33
C SER A 384 -13.95 -30.75 7.77
N ALA A 385 -14.07 -32.07 7.97
CA ALA A 385 -14.00 -32.66 9.30
C ALA A 385 -12.60 -32.50 9.95
N ILE A 386 -11.54 -32.61 9.14
CA ILE A 386 -10.16 -32.39 9.57
C ILE A 386 -9.94 -30.92 9.96
N GLN A 387 -10.46 -29.98 9.17
CA GLN A 387 -10.41 -28.55 9.47
C GLN A 387 -11.09 -28.21 10.80
N ASP A 388 -12.29 -28.74 11.03
CA ASP A 388 -13.06 -28.50 12.27
C ASP A 388 -12.38 -29.15 13.48
N GLY A 389 -11.82 -30.35 13.28
CA GLY A 389 -11.01 -31.05 14.26
C GLY A 389 -9.76 -30.26 14.64
N PHE A 390 -9.03 -29.75 13.64
CA PHE A 390 -7.84 -28.91 13.84
C PHE A 390 -8.20 -27.62 14.59
N THR A 391 -9.25 -26.92 14.19
CA THR A 391 -9.73 -25.71 14.88
C THR A 391 -10.05 -25.98 16.35
N SER A 392 -10.67 -27.12 16.64
CA SER A 392 -11.01 -27.53 18.01
C SER A 392 -9.75 -27.84 18.84
N LEU A 393 -8.76 -28.50 18.24
CA LEU A 393 -7.48 -28.82 18.90
C LEU A 393 -6.64 -27.57 19.17
N SER A 394 -6.58 -26.63 18.22
CA SER A 394 -5.85 -25.37 18.37
C SER A 394 -6.34 -24.56 19.56
N LYS A 395 -7.67 -24.55 19.81
CA LYS A 395 -8.28 -23.89 20.99
C LYS A 395 -7.90 -24.55 22.31
N LEU A 396 -7.79 -25.88 22.34
CA LEU A 396 -7.41 -26.63 23.54
C LEU A 396 -5.90 -26.48 23.85
N GLY A 397 -5.09 -26.34 22.80
CA GLY A 397 -3.64 -26.29 22.90
C GLY A 397 -3.02 -27.60 23.39
N GLY A 398 -1.72 -27.56 23.71
CA GLY A 398 -0.99 -28.72 24.22
C GLY A 398 -0.53 -29.71 23.14
N ILE A 399 0.27 -30.70 23.56
CA ILE A 399 0.76 -31.79 22.70
C ILE A 399 -0.09 -33.03 22.95
N ILE A 400 -0.48 -33.70 21.87
CA ILE A 400 -1.16 -35.00 21.90
C ILE A 400 -0.09 -36.08 21.86
N ASP A 401 0.04 -36.88 22.93
CA ASP A 401 1.14 -37.86 23.06
C ASP A 401 1.08 -38.98 22.02
N GLN A 402 -0.12 -39.38 21.58
CA GLN A 402 -0.34 -40.45 20.60
C GLN A 402 -1.30 -39.96 19.50
N PRO A 403 -0.81 -39.16 18.54
CA PRO A 403 -1.64 -38.71 17.42
C PRO A 403 -1.91 -39.90 16.47
N GLU A 404 -3.17 -40.06 16.08
CA GLU A 404 -3.62 -41.11 15.15
C GLU A 404 -4.33 -40.54 13.91
N ARG A 405 -4.78 -39.28 13.99
CA ARG A 405 -5.54 -38.60 12.94
C ARG A 405 -4.74 -37.45 12.32
N PRO A 406 -4.95 -37.12 11.04
CA PRO A 406 -4.18 -36.08 10.34
C PRO A 406 -4.23 -34.73 11.07
N GLU A 407 -5.40 -34.27 11.52
CA GLU A 407 -5.53 -33.02 12.27
C GLU A 407 -4.74 -32.99 13.58
N GLN A 408 -4.52 -34.15 14.21
CA GLN A 408 -3.73 -34.26 15.44
C GLN A 408 -2.24 -34.15 15.17
N PHE A 409 -1.76 -34.81 14.10
CA PHE A 409 -0.37 -34.67 13.64
C PHE A 409 -0.05 -33.24 13.24
N TYR A 410 -0.95 -32.59 12.48
CA TYR A 410 -0.75 -31.21 12.08
C TYR A 410 -0.83 -30.23 13.26
N HIS A 411 -1.78 -30.40 14.18
CA HIS A 411 -1.84 -29.65 15.45
C HIS A 411 -0.53 -29.74 16.24
N ASN A 412 -0.04 -30.96 16.49
CA ASN A 412 1.23 -31.16 17.18
C ASN A 412 2.39 -30.47 16.44
N ALA A 413 2.44 -30.59 15.11
CA ALA A 413 3.46 -29.95 14.30
C ALA A 413 3.48 -28.42 14.50
N ARG A 414 2.30 -27.79 14.48
CA ARG A 414 2.14 -26.35 14.72
C ARG A 414 2.54 -25.94 16.12
N VAL A 415 2.12 -26.69 17.15
CA VAL A 415 2.50 -26.41 18.54
C VAL A 415 4.02 -26.52 18.74
N TYR A 416 4.66 -27.53 18.17
CA TYR A 416 6.12 -27.68 18.23
C TYR A 416 6.84 -26.55 17.47
N GLU A 417 6.37 -26.20 16.27
CA GLU A 417 6.91 -25.10 15.47
C GLU A 417 6.86 -23.78 16.23
N LEU A 418 5.72 -23.43 16.83
CA LEU A 418 5.55 -22.21 17.63
C LEU A 418 6.41 -22.17 18.89
N ARG A 419 6.80 -23.34 19.42
CA ARG A 419 7.73 -23.49 20.56
C ARG A 419 9.20 -23.50 20.15
N GLY A 420 9.51 -23.47 18.84
CA GLY A 420 10.86 -23.59 18.31
C GLY A 420 11.43 -25.02 18.37
N ASP A 421 10.62 -26.03 18.67
CA ASP A 421 11.03 -27.44 18.68
C ASP A 421 10.93 -28.04 17.27
N PHE A 422 11.83 -27.61 16.40
CA PHE A 422 11.79 -27.97 14.99
C PHE A 422 12.04 -29.45 14.71
N LEU A 423 12.68 -30.19 15.63
CA LEU A 423 12.89 -31.63 15.48
C LEU A 423 11.58 -32.39 15.64
N ASN A 424 10.78 -32.07 16.66
CA ASN A 424 9.49 -32.72 16.87
C ASN A 424 8.41 -32.20 15.92
N ALA A 425 8.49 -30.93 15.50
CA ALA A 425 7.67 -30.41 14.41
C ALA A 425 7.93 -31.19 13.10
N ARG A 426 9.20 -31.39 12.71
CA ARG A 426 9.55 -32.18 11.51
C ARG A 426 8.95 -33.57 11.55
N LYS A 427 9.07 -34.30 12.67
CA LYS A 427 8.48 -35.64 12.84
C LYS A 427 6.95 -35.62 12.73
N SER A 428 6.31 -34.63 13.34
CA SER A 428 4.86 -34.50 13.32
C SER A 428 4.33 -34.18 11.91
N TYR A 429 5.03 -33.31 11.16
CA TYR A 429 4.77 -33.08 9.75
C TYR A 429 4.96 -34.35 8.91
N GLN A 430 6.04 -35.12 9.13
CA GLN A 430 6.23 -36.39 8.43
C GLN A 430 5.09 -37.37 8.70
N GLY A 431 4.61 -37.46 9.94
CA GLY A 431 3.44 -38.26 10.30
C GLY A 431 2.15 -37.78 9.62
N PHE A 432 1.99 -36.47 9.44
CA PHE A 432 0.87 -35.92 8.65
C PHE A 432 0.98 -36.31 7.16
N LEU A 433 2.17 -36.26 6.57
CA LEU A 433 2.34 -36.50 5.14
C LEU A 433 2.04 -37.95 4.72
N THR A 434 2.08 -38.92 5.64
CA THR A 434 1.70 -40.31 5.33
C THR A 434 0.23 -40.49 4.95
N PHE A 435 -0.63 -39.52 5.26
CA PHE A 435 -2.05 -39.56 4.92
C PHE A 435 -2.34 -39.17 3.46
N GLY A 436 -1.38 -38.57 2.74
CA GLY A 436 -1.52 -38.25 1.31
C GLY A 436 -2.67 -37.28 0.97
N LEU A 437 -2.99 -36.35 1.87
CA LEU A 437 -4.08 -35.40 1.69
C LEU A 437 -3.67 -34.22 0.80
N ASP A 438 -4.52 -33.84 -0.15
CA ASP A 438 -4.27 -32.70 -1.04
C ASP A 438 -4.61 -31.35 -0.37
N VAL A 439 -3.83 -31.00 0.66
CA VAL A 439 -3.93 -29.73 1.39
C VAL A 439 -2.55 -29.09 1.44
N ILE A 440 -2.44 -27.80 1.10
CA ILE A 440 -1.16 -27.17 0.77
C ILE A 440 -0.36 -26.73 2.01
N ASP A 441 -1.03 -26.36 3.09
CA ASP A 441 -0.42 -25.72 4.25
C ASP A 441 0.62 -26.59 4.99
N PRO A 442 0.38 -27.89 5.27
CA PRO A 442 1.38 -28.72 5.95
C PRO A 442 2.61 -28.96 5.07
N TYR A 443 2.44 -29.07 3.75
CA TYR A 443 3.56 -29.27 2.82
C TYR A 443 4.43 -28.02 2.73
N LEU A 444 3.83 -26.83 2.61
CA LEU A 444 4.58 -25.55 2.58
C LEU A 444 5.30 -25.26 3.91
N ARG A 445 4.67 -25.57 5.05
CA ARG A 445 5.34 -25.44 6.36
C ARG A 445 6.47 -26.46 6.51
N TYR A 446 6.27 -27.70 6.09
CA TYR A 446 7.30 -28.73 6.15
C TYR A 446 8.54 -28.38 5.33
N ILE A 447 8.39 -27.93 4.07
CA ILE A 447 9.55 -27.49 3.28
C ILE A 447 10.27 -26.28 3.91
N THR A 448 9.56 -25.44 4.65
CA THR A 448 10.16 -24.31 5.37
C THR A 448 11.05 -24.80 6.52
N ILE A 449 10.58 -25.79 7.29
CA ILE A 449 11.37 -26.45 8.35
C ILE A 449 12.59 -27.15 7.75
N LEU A 450 12.42 -27.89 6.66
CA LEU A 450 13.52 -28.58 5.99
C LEU A 450 14.58 -27.61 5.50
N LYS A 451 14.20 -26.49 4.87
CA LYS A 451 15.15 -25.46 4.42
C LYS A 451 15.92 -24.84 5.57
N ALA A 452 15.26 -24.60 6.71
CA ALA A 452 15.89 -24.01 7.88
C ALA A 452 16.92 -24.96 8.53
N GLN A 453 16.66 -26.27 8.52
CA GLN A 453 17.52 -27.27 9.16
C GLN A 453 18.63 -27.80 8.24
N ASP A 454 18.28 -28.12 6.99
CA ASP A 454 19.12 -28.92 6.09
C ASP A 454 19.68 -28.09 4.92
N GLY A 455 19.29 -26.81 4.80
CA GLY A 455 19.54 -26.01 3.61
C GLY A 455 18.74 -26.49 2.39
N LEU A 456 18.95 -25.87 1.23
CA LEU A 456 18.11 -26.13 0.05
C LEU A 456 18.25 -27.55 -0.51
N GLN A 457 19.48 -28.01 -0.72
CA GLN A 457 19.75 -29.34 -1.30
C GLN A 457 19.37 -30.46 -0.34
N GLY A 458 19.59 -30.25 0.96
CA GLY A 458 19.11 -31.16 2.00
C GLY A 458 17.60 -31.23 2.03
N ALA A 459 16.91 -30.09 1.92
CA ALA A 459 15.45 -30.04 1.86
C ALA A 459 14.88 -30.78 0.65
N LEU A 460 15.45 -30.60 -0.54
CA LEU A 460 15.02 -31.35 -1.74
C LEU A 460 15.13 -32.87 -1.53
N THR A 461 16.24 -33.33 -0.96
CA THR A 461 16.48 -34.75 -0.71
C THR A 461 15.52 -35.31 0.35
N ALA A 462 15.36 -34.59 1.47
CA ALA A 462 14.50 -34.99 2.57
C ALA A 462 13.00 -34.97 2.19
N TYR A 463 12.60 -34.00 1.37
CA TYR A 463 11.23 -33.89 0.88
C TYR A 463 10.90 -34.96 -0.17
N ALA A 464 11.85 -35.29 -1.05
CA ALA A 464 11.73 -36.40 -1.99
C ALA A 464 11.46 -37.74 -1.27
N ALA A 465 12.08 -37.96 -0.11
CA ALA A 465 11.85 -39.16 0.71
C ALA A 465 10.45 -39.22 1.36
N SER A 466 9.69 -38.12 1.32
CA SER A 466 8.33 -38.02 1.87
C SER A 466 7.26 -38.04 0.75
N GLN A 467 7.59 -38.55 -0.43
CA GLN A 467 6.67 -38.64 -1.56
C GLN A 467 5.46 -39.53 -1.21
N PRO A 468 4.22 -39.04 -1.40
CA PRO A 468 3.03 -39.85 -1.18
C PRO A 468 2.94 -41.01 -2.20
N GLU A 469 2.26 -42.09 -1.83
CA GLU A 469 2.07 -43.25 -2.72
C GLU A 469 1.24 -42.89 -3.96
N GLU A 470 0.19 -42.09 -3.76
CA GLU A 470 -0.64 -41.52 -4.83
C GLU A 470 -0.18 -40.09 -5.17
N PRO A 471 -0.30 -39.64 -6.43
CA PRO A 471 0.03 -38.26 -6.80
C PRO A 471 -0.86 -37.23 -6.08
N VAL A 472 -0.24 -36.20 -5.50
CA VAL A 472 -0.92 -35.13 -4.77
C VAL A 472 -0.40 -33.77 -5.27
N ALA A 473 -1.29 -32.89 -5.75
CA ALA A 473 -0.88 -31.60 -6.29
C ALA A 473 -0.13 -30.74 -5.26
N ALA A 474 -0.58 -30.75 -3.99
CA ALA A 474 0.10 -30.06 -2.88
C ALA A 474 1.58 -30.47 -2.75
N TYR A 475 1.90 -31.74 -3.00
CA TYR A 475 3.27 -32.24 -2.97
C TYR A 475 4.13 -31.64 -4.08
N ASP A 476 3.63 -31.67 -5.32
CA ASP A 476 4.37 -31.14 -6.47
C ASP A 476 4.54 -29.62 -6.38
N VAL A 477 3.51 -28.90 -5.91
CA VAL A 477 3.58 -27.46 -5.67
C VAL A 477 4.68 -27.13 -4.65
N ALA A 478 4.69 -27.79 -3.50
CA ALA A 478 5.68 -27.55 -2.46
C ALA A 478 7.10 -28.00 -2.88
N ARG A 479 7.22 -29.08 -3.68
CA ARG A 479 8.51 -29.44 -4.31
C ARG A 479 9.00 -28.34 -5.23
N THR A 480 8.13 -27.77 -6.08
CA THR A 480 8.48 -26.68 -6.99
C THR A 480 8.94 -25.43 -6.24
N GLN A 481 8.38 -25.14 -5.06
CA GLN A 481 8.84 -24.04 -4.20
C GLN A 481 10.29 -24.20 -3.70
N LEU A 482 10.88 -25.41 -3.76
CA LEU A 482 12.29 -25.65 -3.47
C LEU A 482 13.23 -25.34 -4.66
N LEU A 483 12.70 -25.14 -5.88
CA LEU A 483 13.49 -24.70 -7.04
C LEU A 483 13.87 -23.22 -6.90
N GLN A 484 14.76 -22.69 -7.76
CA GLN A 484 15.20 -21.30 -7.72
C GLN A 484 14.91 -20.55 -9.03
N GLY A 485 14.69 -19.24 -8.92
CA GLY A 485 14.59 -18.32 -10.06
C GLY A 485 13.58 -18.77 -11.13
N ASP A 486 14.05 -18.85 -12.37
CA ASP A 486 13.22 -19.17 -13.53
C ASP A 486 12.70 -20.61 -13.49
N GLU A 487 13.46 -21.57 -12.93
CA GLU A 487 13.02 -22.97 -12.82
C GLU A 487 11.78 -23.10 -11.93
N ARG A 488 11.74 -22.34 -10.82
CA ARG A 488 10.53 -22.29 -9.96
C ARG A 488 9.37 -21.68 -10.71
N SER A 489 9.60 -20.55 -11.39
CA SER A 489 8.55 -19.82 -12.09
C SER A 489 7.93 -20.66 -13.21
N GLN A 490 8.77 -21.29 -14.02
CA GLN A 490 8.34 -22.21 -15.08
C GLN A 490 7.60 -23.43 -14.50
N GLY A 491 8.13 -24.05 -13.44
CA GLY A 491 7.48 -25.21 -12.83
C GLY A 491 6.09 -24.90 -12.25
N LEU A 492 5.87 -23.68 -11.71
CA LEU A 492 4.55 -23.27 -11.23
C LEU A 492 3.57 -23.05 -12.39
N GLU A 493 4.02 -22.47 -13.49
CA GLU A 493 3.20 -22.27 -14.70
C GLU A 493 2.83 -23.61 -15.37
N GLU A 494 3.76 -24.57 -15.42
CA GLU A 494 3.51 -25.93 -15.90
C GLU A 494 2.46 -26.64 -15.03
N LEU A 495 2.60 -26.56 -13.70
CA LEU A 495 1.61 -27.10 -12.77
C LEU A 495 0.25 -26.42 -12.90
N ALA A 496 0.21 -25.11 -13.15
CA ALA A 496 -1.05 -24.38 -13.35
C ALA A 496 -1.73 -24.72 -14.68
N ALA A 497 -0.97 -25.15 -15.69
CA ALA A 497 -1.52 -25.68 -16.93
C ALA A 497 -2.11 -27.09 -16.73
N GLU A 498 -1.50 -27.91 -15.89
CA GLU A 498 -1.97 -29.26 -15.55
C GLU A 498 -3.16 -29.25 -14.57
N HIS A 499 -3.17 -28.29 -13.64
CA HIS A 499 -4.18 -28.14 -12.58
C HIS A 499 -4.80 -26.72 -12.57
N PRO A 500 -5.59 -26.34 -13.59
CA PRO A 500 -6.08 -24.96 -13.77
C PRO A 500 -7.10 -24.49 -12.72
N ASP A 501 -7.64 -25.42 -11.93
CA ASP A 501 -8.61 -25.14 -10.86
C ASP A 501 -7.95 -25.15 -9.47
N TYR A 502 -6.65 -25.47 -9.37
CA TYR A 502 -5.94 -25.48 -8.08
C TYR A 502 -5.59 -24.05 -7.65
N GLY A 503 -6.52 -23.38 -6.96
CA GLY A 503 -6.42 -21.99 -6.51
C GLY A 503 -5.05 -21.58 -5.93
N PRO A 504 -4.44 -22.35 -5.01
CA PRO A 504 -3.17 -21.99 -4.40
C PRO A 504 -2.01 -21.71 -5.38
N LEU A 505 -2.01 -22.32 -6.58
CA LEU A 505 -0.96 -22.10 -7.59
C LEU A 505 -0.89 -20.64 -8.03
N TYR A 506 -2.04 -20.01 -8.28
CA TYR A 506 -2.09 -18.65 -8.80
C TYR A 506 -1.61 -17.61 -7.79
N TYR A 507 -1.81 -17.86 -6.48
CA TYR A 507 -1.20 -17.03 -5.43
C TYR A 507 0.33 -17.12 -5.44
N LEU A 508 0.87 -18.34 -5.59
CA LEU A 508 2.31 -18.59 -5.63
C LEU A 508 2.98 -18.05 -6.90
N ILE A 509 2.29 -18.13 -8.05
CA ILE A 509 2.70 -17.50 -9.32
C ILE A 509 2.73 -15.98 -9.16
N ALA A 510 1.66 -15.39 -8.63
CA ALA A 510 1.64 -13.96 -8.35
C ALA A 510 2.81 -13.54 -7.48
N GLY A 511 3.15 -14.35 -6.46
CA GLY A 511 4.30 -14.15 -5.60
C GLY A 511 5.63 -14.01 -6.36
N GLN A 512 5.84 -14.78 -7.45
CA GLN A 512 7.07 -14.70 -8.25
C GLN A 512 7.24 -13.34 -8.94
N HIS A 513 6.13 -12.67 -9.26
CA HIS A 513 6.14 -11.36 -9.91
C HIS A 513 6.06 -10.18 -8.93
N SER A 514 5.90 -10.45 -7.64
CA SER A 514 5.66 -9.45 -6.62
C SER A 514 6.90 -8.60 -6.31
N LEU A 515 6.66 -7.36 -5.87
CA LEU A 515 7.71 -6.49 -5.36
C LEU A 515 8.49 -7.13 -4.18
N LYS A 516 7.78 -7.87 -3.32
CA LYS A 516 8.38 -8.56 -2.16
C LYS A 516 9.44 -9.57 -2.57
N GLN A 517 9.17 -10.34 -3.62
CA GLN A 517 10.08 -11.39 -4.09
C GLN A 517 11.22 -10.84 -4.94
N LEU A 518 10.95 -9.84 -5.77
CA LEU A 518 11.92 -9.30 -6.73
C LEU A 518 12.75 -8.13 -6.19
N GLY A 519 12.32 -7.49 -5.09
CA GLY A 519 12.89 -6.25 -4.56
C GLY A 519 12.58 -5.02 -5.41
N GLN A 520 12.44 -5.20 -6.73
CA GLN A 520 12.07 -4.19 -7.71
C GLN A 520 11.11 -4.79 -8.74
N GLN A 521 10.19 -3.98 -9.25
CA GLN A 521 9.10 -4.48 -10.08
C GLN A 521 8.85 -3.54 -11.28
N SER A 522 9.03 -4.06 -12.50
CA SER A 522 8.62 -3.37 -13.74
C SER A 522 7.13 -3.50 -14.01
N LEU A 523 6.66 -2.75 -15.01
CA LEU A 523 5.28 -2.80 -15.47
C LEU A 523 4.86 -4.17 -15.98
N HIS A 524 5.73 -4.90 -16.66
CA HIS A 524 5.38 -6.26 -17.08
C HIS A 524 5.18 -7.18 -15.86
N ASN A 525 6.06 -7.11 -14.84
CA ASN A 525 5.86 -7.93 -13.62
C ASN A 525 4.56 -7.56 -12.91
N LYS A 526 4.23 -6.27 -12.84
CA LYS A 526 2.94 -5.81 -12.29
C LYS A 526 1.74 -6.37 -13.05
N ARG A 527 1.83 -6.51 -14.38
CA ARG A 527 0.76 -7.09 -15.21
C ARG A 527 0.60 -8.58 -14.97
N GLU A 528 1.71 -9.33 -14.94
CA GLU A 528 1.66 -10.77 -14.68
C GLU A 528 1.21 -11.08 -13.24
N GLU A 529 1.69 -10.31 -12.24
CA GLU A 529 1.19 -10.40 -10.88
C GLU A 529 -0.33 -10.17 -10.83
N LYS A 530 -0.80 -9.09 -11.45
CA LYS A 530 -2.23 -8.76 -11.50
C LYS A 530 -3.05 -9.87 -12.15
N LYS A 531 -2.57 -10.42 -13.27
CA LYS A 531 -3.24 -11.51 -13.99
C LYS A 531 -3.36 -12.75 -13.10
N ALA A 532 -2.29 -13.15 -12.42
CA ALA A 532 -2.30 -14.29 -11.52
C ALA A 532 -3.20 -14.06 -10.30
N LEU A 533 -3.14 -12.88 -9.66
CA LEU A 533 -4.02 -12.52 -8.54
C LEU A 533 -5.50 -12.47 -8.94
N THR A 534 -5.81 -11.99 -10.15
CA THR A 534 -7.18 -12.00 -10.68
C THR A 534 -7.71 -13.43 -10.74
N ARG A 535 -6.93 -14.35 -11.32
CA ARG A 535 -7.31 -15.76 -11.41
C ARG A 535 -7.40 -16.43 -10.03
N PHE A 536 -6.51 -16.09 -9.10
CA PHE A 536 -6.56 -16.56 -7.70
C PHE A 536 -7.87 -16.15 -7.00
N LEU A 537 -8.25 -14.88 -7.10
CA LEU A 537 -9.48 -14.37 -6.48
C LEU A 537 -10.73 -14.96 -7.12
N GLU A 538 -10.76 -15.10 -8.46
CA GLU A 538 -11.84 -15.78 -9.18
C GLU A 538 -12.05 -17.23 -8.69
N LEU A 539 -10.96 -17.99 -8.51
CA LEU A 539 -11.02 -19.36 -8.00
C LEU A 539 -11.43 -19.40 -6.52
N THR A 540 -11.01 -18.42 -5.74
CA THR A 540 -11.44 -18.28 -4.33
C THR A 540 -12.95 -18.11 -4.24
N GLU A 541 -13.54 -17.23 -5.06
CA GLU A 541 -14.99 -17.03 -5.14
C GLU A 541 -15.75 -18.29 -5.58
N GLN A 542 -15.10 -19.14 -6.39
CA GLN A 542 -15.65 -20.42 -6.86
C GLN A 542 -15.54 -21.55 -5.82
N GLY A 543 -14.93 -21.30 -4.66
CA GLY A 543 -14.69 -22.32 -3.63
C GLY A 543 -13.46 -23.21 -3.88
N GLU A 544 -12.63 -22.85 -4.86
CA GLU A 544 -11.45 -23.59 -5.29
C GLU A 544 -10.18 -23.20 -4.50
N LEU A 545 -10.34 -22.65 -3.29
CA LEU A 545 -9.25 -22.32 -2.38
C LEU A 545 -9.34 -23.09 -1.06
N LEU A 546 -10.41 -22.86 -0.28
CA LEU A 546 -10.50 -23.30 1.11
C LEU A 546 -10.37 -24.82 1.30
N LYS A 547 -10.81 -25.61 0.30
CA LYS A 547 -10.70 -27.07 0.29
C LYS A 547 -9.26 -27.60 0.26
N TYR A 548 -8.30 -26.74 -0.08
CA TYR A 548 -6.87 -27.07 -0.11
C TYR A 548 -6.14 -26.64 1.16
N PHE A 549 -6.84 -26.23 2.22
CA PHE A 549 -6.23 -25.79 3.48
C PHE A 549 -6.81 -26.53 4.68
N ILE A 550 -6.00 -26.89 5.67
CA ILE A 550 -6.48 -27.26 7.01
C ILE A 550 -6.56 -26.03 7.90
N ASP A 551 -5.51 -25.20 7.88
CA ASP A 551 -5.42 -23.91 8.57
C ASP A 551 -6.21 -22.84 7.80
N LYS A 552 -7.48 -22.61 8.20
CA LYS A 552 -8.36 -21.61 7.58
C LYS A 552 -7.84 -20.18 7.72
N GLU A 553 -7.04 -19.90 8.75
CA GLU A 553 -6.43 -18.59 8.96
C GLU A 553 -5.38 -18.32 7.89
N MET A 554 -4.52 -19.30 7.59
CA MET A 554 -3.54 -19.18 6.50
C MET A 554 -4.20 -18.95 5.13
N ALA A 555 -5.34 -19.59 4.85
CA ALA A 555 -6.10 -19.33 3.63
C ALA A 555 -6.63 -17.89 3.59
N THR A 556 -7.12 -17.38 4.72
CA THR A 556 -7.61 -16.00 4.86
C THR A 556 -6.49 -14.99 4.66
N GLU A 557 -5.32 -15.23 5.25
CA GLU A 557 -4.12 -14.39 5.06
C GLU A 557 -3.72 -14.27 3.58
N TRP A 558 -3.85 -15.34 2.80
CA TRP A 558 -3.55 -15.32 1.36
C TRP A 558 -4.56 -14.48 0.58
N VAL A 559 -5.85 -14.53 0.94
CA VAL A 559 -6.89 -13.68 0.33
C VAL A 559 -6.64 -12.21 0.68
N ASP A 560 -6.40 -11.90 1.94
CA ASP A 560 -6.13 -10.53 2.39
C ASP A 560 -4.88 -9.93 1.71
N ASP A 561 -3.78 -10.70 1.62
CA ASP A 561 -2.57 -10.30 0.91
C ASP A 561 -2.85 -10.06 -0.59
N ALA A 562 -3.59 -10.97 -1.22
CA ALA A 562 -3.96 -10.85 -2.64
C ALA A 562 -4.80 -9.60 -2.92
N GLU A 563 -5.81 -9.31 -2.10
CA GLU A 563 -6.65 -8.12 -2.24
C GLU A 563 -5.84 -6.83 -2.03
N ALA A 564 -4.97 -6.80 -1.02
CA ALA A 564 -4.09 -5.66 -0.76
C ALA A 564 -3.14 -5.38 -1.95
N ARG A 565 -2.55 -6.44 -2.53
CA ARG A 565 -1.69 -6.34 -3.72
C ARG A 565 -2.48 -5.93 -4.96
N MET A 566 -3.69 -6.47 -5.17
CA MET A 566 -4.57 -6.06 -6.26
C MET A 566 -4.93 -4.57 -6.19
N LYS A 567 -5.20 -4.05 -4.99
CA LYS A 567 -5.44 -2.61 -4.79
C LYS A 567 -4.22 -1.77 -5.19
N ALA A 568 -3.01 -2.20 -4.82
CA ALA A 568 -1.77 -1.53 -5.23
C ALA A 568 -1.53 -1.58 -6.75
N LEU A 569 -2.00 -2.65 -7.42
CA LEU A 569 -1.90 -2.86 -8.86
C LEU A 569 -3.02 -2.19 -9.68
N SER A 570 -4.04 -1.61 -9.04
CA SER A 570 -5.15 -0.91 -9.73
C SER A 570 -4.67 0.23 -10.65
N VAL A 571 -3.56 0.88 -10.32
CA VAL A 571 -2.96 1.97 -11.13
C VAL A 571 -2.45 1.46 -12.50
N VAL A 572 -2.13 0.18 -12.62
CA VAL A 572 -1.57 -0.44 -13.84
C VAL A 572 -2.58 -0.44 -15.00
N GLU A 573 -3.88 -0.40 -14.71
CA GLU A 573 -4.96 -0.35 -15.71
C GLU A 573 -4.93 0.93 -16.57
N THR A 574 -4.48 2.06 -16.00
CA THR A 574 -4.39 3.33 -16.74
C THR A 574 -3.26 3.39 -17.77
N VAL A 575 -2.36 2.39 -17.76
CA VAL A 575 -1.17 2.30 -18.63
C VAL A 575 -1.35 1.21 -19.71
N ALA A 576 -2.54 0.65 -19.87
CA ALA A 576 -2.78 -0.52 -20.71
C ALA A 576 -2.91 -0.19 -22.21
N THR A 577 -2.13 -0.95 -23.01
CA THR A 577 -2.04 -1.08 -24.49
C THR A 577 -1.06 -0.21 -25.26
N LYS A 578 -0.67 0.96 -24.76
CA LYS A 578 0.52 1.70 -25.19
C LYS A 578 1.15 2.29 -23.94
N PRO A 579 2.47 2.24 -23.73
CA PRO A 579 3.05 3.07 -22.69
C PRO A 579 2.60 4.48 -23.06
N ASN A 580 1.89 5.16 -22.16
CA ASN A 580 1.60 6.57 -22.30
C ASN A 580 2.95 7.31 -22.17
N PHE A 581 3.81 7.18 -23.18
CA PHE A 581 4.98 8.02 -23.32
C PHE A 581 4.42 9.40 -23.57
N ILE A 582 4.27 10.17 -22.49
CA ILE A 582 4.04 11.59 -22.63
C ILE A 582 5.36 12.12 -23.16
N TYR A 583 5.44 12.27 -24.48
CA TYR A 583 6.55 12.96 -25.08
C TYR A 583 6.19 14.43 -25.28
N LYS A 584 7.19 15.29 -25.16
CA LYS A 584 7.08 16.72 -25.42
C LYS A 584 8.12 17.06 -26.46
N ALA A 585 7.68 17.64 -27.57
CA ALA A 585 8.59 18.29 -28.49
C ALA A 585 8.67 19.79 -28.17
N THR A 586 9.85 20.35 -28.28
CA THR A 586 10.08 21.79 -28.21
C THR A 586 10.93 22.21 -29.39
N ARG A 587 10.61 23.37 -29.96
CA ARG A 587 11.34 23.96 -31.06
C ARG A 587 12.21 25.11 -30.55
N SER A 588 13.46 25.14 -30.97
CA SER A 588 14.38 26.28 -30.82
C SER A 588 15.03 26.58 -32.16
N ASN A 589 15.75 27.68 -32.32
CA ASN A 589 16.41 28.01 -33.61
C ASN A 589 17.46 26.95 -34.05
N SER A 590 17.93 26.08 -33.15
CA SER A 590 18.91 25.03 -33.46
C SER A 590 18.30 23.68 -33.86
N GLY A 591 16.98 23.48 -33.66
CA GLY A 591 16.29 22.25 -34.04
C GLY A 591 15.14 21.89 -33.12
N TRP A 592 14.77 20.62 -33.15
CA TRP A 592 13.74 20.03 -32.29
C TRP A 592 14.39 19.29 -31.13
N GLN A 593 13.83 19.44 -29.93
CA GLN A 593 14.21 18.66 -28.77
C GLN A 593 12.99 17.88 -28.27
N LEU A 594 13.11 16.56 -28.27
CA LEU A 594 12.05 15.63 -27.88
C LEU A 594 12.40 15.02 -26.52
N TYR A 595 11.50 15.17 -25.56
CA TYR A 595 11.60 14.59 -24.22
C TYR A 595 10.58 13.49 -24.06
N PHE A 596 10.96 12.34 -23.52
CA PHE A 596 10.09 11.20 -23.25
C PHE A 596 9.97 11.01 -21.74
N ASN A 597 8.72 10.90 -21.25
CA ASN A 597 8.45 10.48 -19.89
C ASN A 597 8.00 9.01 -19.87
N PHE A 598 8.70 8.19 -19.12
CA PHE A 598 8.42 6.76 -19.01
C PHE A 598 7.60 6.46 -17.75
N PRO A 599 6.62 5.54 -17.83
CA PRO A 599 5.81 5.13 -16.67
C PRO A 599 6.60 4.25 -15.67
N GLU A 600 7.83 3.89 -16.00
CA GLU A 600 8.75 3.14 -15.16
C GLU A 600 10.20 3.60 -15.37
N VAL A 601 11.10 3.09 -14.53
CA VAL A 601 12.54 3.38 -14.65
C VAL A 601 13.12 2.62 -15.85
N VAL A 602 13.95 3.31 -16.63
CA VAL A 602 14.50 2.81 -17.89
C VAL A 602 16.02 2.76 -17.82
N ARG A 603 16.59 1.59 -18.16
CA ARG A 603 18.04 1.36 -18.24
C ARG A 603 18.64 1.82 -19.56
N HIS A 604 17.96 1.51 -20.67
CA HIS A 604 18.35 1.92 -22.01
C HIS A 604 17.15 2.47 -22.78
N PHE A 605 17.38 3.51 -23.58
CA PHE A 605 16.37 4.09 -24.46
C PHE A 605 16.97 4.25 -25.86
N SER A 606 16.23 3.81 -26.87
CA SER A 606 16.64 3.96 -28.25
C SER A 606 15.47 4.35 -29.14
N TYR A 607 15.78 5.03 -30.24
CA TYR A 607 14.79 5.52 -31.18
C TYR A 607 15.23 5.29 -32.63
N ARG A 608 14.26 5.30 -33.54
CA ARG A 608 14.49 5.25 -34.99
C ARG A 608 13.49 6.13 -35.70
N LEU A 609 13.94 6.83 -36.74
CA LEU A 609 13.09 7.62 -37.63
C LEU A 609 12.60 6.76 -38.79
N GLY A 610 11.29 6.71 -38.98
CA GLY A 610 10.64 5.93 -40.04
C GLY A 610 10.66 4.41 -39.81
N ASP A 611 10.14 3.69 -40.80
CA ASP A 611 9.86 2.25 -40.68
C ASP A 611 11.09 1.35 -40.87
N THR A 612 12.21 1.89 -41.34
CA THR A 612 13.44 1.14 -41.72
C THR A 612 14.70 1.76 -41.14
N GLY A 613 15.75 0.95 -40.93
CA GLY A 613 17.03 1.37 -40.38
C GLY A 613 17.27 0.87 -38.95
N ASP A 614 18.41 1.28 -38.38
CA ASP A 614 18.86 0.87 -37.05
C ASP A 614 18.34 1.82 -35.96
N PHE A 615 18.22 1.30 -34.74
CA PHE A 615 17.88 2.09 -33.56
C PHE A 615 19.13 2.84 -33.06
N ILE A 616 18.95 4.11 -32.76
CA ILE A 616 19.96 4.99 -32.17
C ILE A 616 19.76 5.01 -30.67
N ASP A 617 20.78 4.62 -29.91
CA ASP A 617 20.80 4.70 -28.45
C ASP A 617 21.01 6.15 -27.99
N THR A 618 20.25 6.59 -26.98
CA THR A 618 20.34 7.96 -26.45
C THR A 618 21.44 8.15 -25.41
N GLY A 619 22.10 7.06 -25.00
CA GLY A 619 23.10 7.03 -23.94
C GLY A 619 22.48 7.02 -22.54
N VAL A 620 23.35 7.17 -21.55
CA VAL A 620 22.99 7.22 -20.13
C VAL A 620 23.35 8.58 -19.53
N SER A 621 22.67 8.96 -18.45
CA SER A 621 22.96 10.21 -17.73
C SER A 621 24.23 10.12 -16.88
N ASP A 622 24.70 11.26 -16.35
CA ASP A 622 25.93 11.33 -15.56
C ASP A 622 25.75 11.04 -14.06
N PHE A 623 24.52 10.77 -13.61
CA PHE A 623 24.21 10.48 -12.21
C PHE A 623 23.71 9.04 -12.04
N ILE A 624 23.88 8.47 -10.85
CA ILE A 624 23.38 7.14 -10.54
C ILE A 624 21.95 7.24 -10.02
N ASP A 625 21.01 6.52 -10.63
CA ASP A 625 19.67 6.38 -10.06
C ASP A 625 19.73 5.37 -8.91
N PRO A 626 19.37 5.75 -7.66
CA PRO A 626 19.48 4.86 -6.51
C PRO A 626 18.59 3.62 -6.62
N ARG A 627 17.58 3.63 -7.50
CA ARG A 627 16.75 2.46 -7.78
C ARG A 627 17.46 1.50 -8.74
N LEU A 628 18.25 1.99 -9.69
CA LEU A 628 18.98 1.13 -10.63
C LEU A 628 20.33 0.66 -10.07
N GLY A 629 20.98 1.48 -9.24
CA GLY A 629 22.39 1.30 -8.88
C GLY A 629 23.36 1.60 -10.03
N GLU A 630 22.83 2.01 -11.18
CA GLU A 630 23.56 2.40 -12.40
C GLU A 630 22.94 3.68 -12.99
N PRO A 631 23.64 4.37 -13.91
CA PRO A 631 23.10 5.57 -14.53
C PRO A 631 21.88 5.25 -15.43
N PRO A 632 20.75 5.97 -15.28
CA PRO A 632 19.56 5.75 -16.10
C PRO A 632 19.76 6.26 -17.53
N ALA A 633 18.91 5.79 -18.46
CA ALA A 633 18.91 6.25 -19.84
C ALA A 633 18.63 7.77 -19.96
N VAL A 634 19.27 8.41 -20.94
CA VAL A 634 18.91 9.78 -21.33
C VAL A 634 17.57 9.73 -22.04
N THR A 635 16.51 10.30 -21.46
CA THR A 635 15.14 10.18 -22.02
C THR A 635 14.78 11.30 -23.00
N TRP A 636 15.76 11.88 -23.69
CA TRP A 636 15.54 12.91 -24.69
C TRP A 636 16.55 12.80 -25.83
N PHE A 637 16.21 13.36 -26.99
CA PHE A 637 17.13 13.48 -28.13
C PHE A 637 16.78 14.70 -28.98
N GLN A 638 17.69 15.08 -29.87
CA GLN A 638 17.53 16.21 -30.79
C GLN A 638 17.32 15.74 -32.23
N LEU A 639 16.44 16.43 -32.94
CA LEU A 639 16.26 16.30 -34.38
C LEU A 639 16.62 17.62 -35.06
N PRO A 640 17.12 17.59 -36.30
CA PRO A 640 17.49 18.80 -37.02
C PRO A 640 16.27 19.70 -37.27
N ALA A 641 16.48 21.00 -37.44
CA ALA A 641 15.42 21.95 -37.78
C ALA A 641 14.66 21.56 -39.06
N THR A 642 15.34 20.89 -39.99
CA THR A 642 14.80 20.39 -41.27
C THR A 642 14.02 19.08 -41.15
N GLN A 643 13.81 18.57 -39.94
CA GLN A 643 13.03 17.35 -39.70
C GLN A 643 11.62 17.52 -40.27
N LYS A 644 11.17 16.54 -41.06
CA LYS A 644 9.80 16.48 -41.60
C LYS A 644 8.90 15.62 -40.73
N ASP A 645 7.60 15.75 -40.95
CA ASP A 645 6.58 14.89 -40.37
C ASP A 645 6.91 13.41 -40.64
N GLY A 646 6.66 12.55 -39.66
CA GLY A 646 6.93 11.13 -39.80
C GLY A 646 6.76 10.35 -38.50
N ALA A 647 6.91 9.04 -38.60
CA ALA A 647 6.87 8.14 -37.46
C ALA A 647 8.24 8.06 -36.77
N ILE A 648 8.24 8.13 -35.44
CA ILE A 648 9.37 7.82 -34.58
C ILE A 648 9.05 6.51 -33.88
N TYR A 649 9.92 5.51 -34.02
CA TYR A 649 9.82 4.27 -33.28
C TYR A 649 10.73 4.32 -32.07
N VAL A 650 10.23 3.88 -30.92
CA VAL A 650 10.99 3.88 -29.66
C VAL A 650 11.03 2.51 -29.02
N LYS A 651 12.18 2.17 -28.43
CA LYS A 651 12.39 1.00 -27.59
C LYS A 651 13.01 1.41 -26.28
N TYR A 652 12.73 0.65 -25.23
CA TYR A 652 13.39 0.86 -23.96
C TYR A 652 13.63 -0.47 -23.22
N VAL A 653 14.62 -0.49 -22.35
CA VAL A 653 14.93 -1.63 -21.48
C VAL A 653 14.49 -1.31 -20.06
N ASP A 654 13.64 -2.16 -19.49
CA ASP A 654 13.10 -1.98 -18.14
C ASP A 654 14.12 -2.30 -17.04
N ILE A 655 13.71 -2.13 -15.79
CA ILE A 655 14.56 -2.37 -14.62
C ILE A 655 14.95 -3.85 -14.42
N GLN A 656 14.36 -4.81 -15.14
CA GLN A 656 14.75 -6.22 -15.15
C GLN A 656 15.52 -6.61 -16.42
N GLY A 657 15.88 -5.65 -17.27
CA GLY A 657 16.64 -5.93 -18.48
C GLY A 657 15.78 -6.38 -19.66
N ARG A 658 14.45 -6.26 -19.59
CA ARG A 658 13.58 -6.64 -20.72
C ARG A 658 13.41 -5.51 -21.70
N GLU A 659 13.58 -5.82 -22.98
CA GLU A 659 13.28 -4.90 -24.07
C GLU A 659 11.76 -4.74 -24.27
N ASN A 660 11.31 -3.50 -24.34
CA ASN A 660 9.93 -3.10 -24.59
C ASN A 660 9.85 -2.27 -25.87
N GLY A 661 8.92 -2.63 -26.75
CA GLY A 661 8.71 -1.96 -28.04
C GLY A 661 9.08 -2.86 -29.24
N PRO A 662 9.23 -2.30 -30.45
CA PRO A 662 9.18 -0.87 -30.76
C PRO A 662 7.76 -0.28 -30.71
N PHE A 663 7.61 0.91 -30.15
CA PHE A 663 6.35 1.66 -30.13
C PHE A 663 6.39 2.80 -31.14
N LYS A 664 5.30 2.99 -31.88
CA LYS A 664 5.18 4.06 -32.88
C LYS A 664 4.65 5.34 -32.24
N VAL A 665 5.35 6.45 -32.51
CA VAL A 665 4.99 7.82 -32.15
C VAL A 665 4.87 8.63 -33.44
N ASP A 666 3.69 9.19 -33.71
CA ASP A 666 3.50 10.06 -34.88
C ASP A 666 3.97 11.48 -34.53
N PHE A 667 4.95 12.01 -35.28
CA PHE A 667 5.53 13.34 -35.07
C PHE A 667 5.11 14.28 -36.20
N THR A 668 4.27 15.26 -35.87
CA THR A 668 3.83 16.32 -36.80
C THR A 668 4.45 17.65 -36.37
N THR A 669 5.33 18.20 -37.21
CA THR A 669 6.07 19.43 -36.91
C THR A 669 5.15 20.62 -36.60
N THR A 670 4.04 20.75 -37.33
CA THR A 670 3.11 21.87 -37.14
C THR A 670 2.38 21.79 -35.80
N ASP A 671 1.80 20.63 -35.49
CA ASP A 671 1.03 20.43 -34.25
C ASP A 671 1.92 20.59 -33.02
N GLU A 672 3.13 20.04 -33.06
CA GLU A 672 4.11 20.16 -31.99
C GLU A 672 4.62 21.60 -31.80
N LEU A 673 4.80 22.36 -32.89
CA LEU A 673 5.19 23.77 -32.81
C LEU A 673 4.10 24.59 -32.10
N VAL A 674 2.85 24.43 -32.52
CA VAL A 674 1.69 25.13 -31.93
C VAL A 674 1.54 24.77 -30.46
N SER A 675 1.57 23.47 -30.14
CA SER A 675 1.44 22.96 -28.77
C SER A 675 2.54 23.49 -27.85
N SER A 676 3.79 23.45 -28.30
CA SER A 676 4.94 23.89 -27.49
C SER A 676 4.90 25.40 -27.20
N GLN A 677 4.60 26.23 -28.21
CA GLN A 677 4.52 27.69 -28.03
C GLN A 677 3.33 28.10 -27.16
N LYS A 678 2.16 27.47 -27.35
CA LYS A 678 1.00 27.70 -26.48
C LYS A 678 1.35 27.45 -25.02
N LYS A 679 2.06 26.37 -24.73
CA LYS A 679 2.49 26.06 -23.37
C LYS A 679 3.42 27.10 -22.77
N ILE A 680 4.37 27.61 -23.55
CA ILE A 680 5.26 28.69 -23.10
C ILE A 680 4.45 29.95 -22.79
N LEU A 681 3.51 30.32 -23.66
CA LEU A 681 2.61 31.46 -23.44
C LEU A 681 1.82 31.30 -22.14
N GLU A 682 1.19 30.15 -21.90
CA GLU A 682 0.44 29.89 -20.67
C GLU A 682 1.30 29.97 -19.40
N MET A 683 2.57 29.56 -19.47
CA MET A 683 3.52 29.68 -18.35
C MET A 683 4.06 31.11 -18.14
N THR A 684 3.94 31.98 -19.14
CA THR A 684 4.54 33.33 -19.16
C THR A 684 3.51 34.45 -19.25
N LYS A 685 2.29 34.19 -18.78
CA LYS A 685 1.14 35.13 -18.76
C LYS A 685 1.50 36.56 -18.34
N GLY A 686 2.30 36.72 -17.29
CA GLY A 686 2.71 38.02 -16.77
C GLY A 686 3.71 38.80 -17.64
N SER A 687 4.26 38.18 -18.69
CA SER A 687 5.27 38.77 -19.58
C SER A 687 4.77 38.98 -21.00
N TRP A 688 3.47 38.74 -21.26
CA TRP A 688 2.91 38.86 -22.62
C TRP A 688 3.08 40.26 -23.20
N LEU A 689 2.84 41.29 -22.39
CA LEU A 689 3.01 42.69 -22.77
C LEU A 689 3.93 43.38 -21.77
N ALA A 690 4.65 44.41 -22.23
CA ALA A 690 5.57 45.17 -21.38
C ALA A 690 5.42 46.67 -21.58
N PHE A 691 5.26 47.41 -20.48
CA PHE A 691 5.37 48.86 -20.47
C PHE A 691 6.83 49.29 -20.62
N ASN A 692 7.10 50.29 -21.46
CA ASN A 692 8.44 50.85 -21.60
C ASN A 692 8.76 51.83 -20.46
N ALA A 693 9.76 51.51 -19.63
CA ALA A 693 10.22 52.40 -18.56
C ALA A 693 10.84 53.71 -19.07
N GLY A 694 11.49 53.70 -20.25
CA GLY A 694 12.13 54.87 -20.85
C GLY A 694 11.22 55.71 -21.75
N ASN A 695 10.08 55.16 -22.19
CA ASN A 695 9.08 55.88 -22.97
C ASN A 695 7.66 55.47 -22.53
N PRO A 696 7.08 56.15 -21.53
CA PRO A 696 5.84 55.74 -20.85
C PRO A 696 4.60 55.67 -21.74
N GLY A 697 4.68 56.15 -22.99
CA GLY A 697 3.61 56.04 -23.98
C GLY A 697 3.69 54.80 -24.87
N MET A 698 4.56 53.82 -24.59
CA MET A 698 4.75 52.64 -25.44
C MET A 698 4.50 51.31 -24.71
N LEU A 699 3.70 50.45 -25.34
CA LEU A 699 3.39 49.08 -24.92
C LEU A 699 3.96 48.08 -25.92
N TYR A 700 4.85 47.19 -25.48
CA TYR A 700 5.50 46.18 -26.32
C TYR A 700 4.75 44.86 -26.36
N PHE A 701 4.79 44.22 -27.54
CA PHE A 701 4.15 42.92 -27.83
C PHE A 701 5.17 41.85 -28.26
N THR A 702 6.47 42.13 -28.13
CA THR A 702 7.56 41.29 -28.66
C THR A 702 7.53 39.85 -28.14
N HIS A 703 7.15 39.64 -26.88
CA HIS A 703 7.01 38.29 -26.33
C HIS A 703 5.95 37.47 -27.07
N LEU A 704 4.78 38.05 -27.35
CA LEU A 704 3.74 37.39 -28.14
C LEU A 704 4.20 37.12 -29.58
N GLN A 705 4.96 38.05 -30.20
CA GLN A 705 5.50 37.87 -31.56
C GLN A 705 6.49 36.72 -31.64
N SER A 706 7.32 36.53 -30.62
CA SER A 706 8.26 35.40 -30.54
C SER A 706 7.56 34.04 -30.40
N TYR A 707 6.28 33.99 -30.03
CA TYR A 707 5.48 32.75 -29.93
C TYR A 707 4.20 32.82 -30.78
N ARG A 708 4.26 33.55 -31.89
CA ARG A 708 3.10 33.84 -32.75
C ARG A 708 2.52 32.61 -33.45
N CYS A 709 3.29 31.54 -33.63
CA CYS A 709 2.82 30.35 -34.33
C CYS A 709 1.69 29.64 -33.58
N ALA A 710 1.58 29.82 -32.26
CA ALA A 710 0.45 29.31 -31.49
C ALA A 710 -0.78 30.24 -31.46
N ILE A 711 -0.63 31.51 -31.83
CA ILE A 711 -1.65 32.55 -31.61
C ILE A 711 -2.43 32.77 -32.90
N SER A 712 -3.76 32.74 -32.82
CA SER A 712 -4.65 33.15 -33.90
C SER A 712 -5.04 34.63 -33.78
N GLU A 713 -5.28 35.11 -32.57
CA GLU A 713 -5.67 36.51 -32.32
C GLU A 713 -5.17 37.00 -30.95
N VAL A 714 -4.84 38.29 -30.87
CA VAL A 714 -4.53 39.00 -29.62
C VAL A 714 -5.55 40.12 -29.45
N GLN A 715 -6.26 40.12 -28.32
CA GLN A 715 -7.10 41.23 -27.90
C GLN A 715 -6.50 41.86 -26.65
N PHE A 716 -6.51 43.20 -26.57
CA PHE A 716 -6.09 43.92 -25.38
C PHE A 716 -7.03 45.10 -25.09
N GLY A 717 -7.03 45.59 -23.85
CA GLY A 717 -7.80 46.74 -23.40
C GLY A 717 -6.98 47.62 -22.47
N LEU A 718 -7.13 48.95 -22.57
CA LEU A 718 -6.41 49.92 -21.75
C LEU A 718 -7.30 50.41 -20.60
N ASP A 719 -6.86 50.22 -19.35
CA ASP A 719 -7.64 50.55 -18.13
C ASP A 719 -9.08 50.01 -18.13
N THR A 720 -9.32 48.91 -18.85
CA THR A 720 -10.58 48.16 -18.88
C THR A 720 -10.32 46.69 -18.55
N PRO A 721 -11.17 46.04 -17.74
CA PRO A 721 -11.02 44.61 -17.45
C PRO A 721 -11.32 43.72 -18.67
N GLU A 722 -12.11 44.20 -19.63
CA GLU A 722 -12.48 43.45 -20.84
C GLU A 722 -11.64 43.93 -22.04
N PRO A 723 -10.82 43.06 -22.64
CA PRO A 723 -10.11 43.37 -23.88
C PRO A 723 -11.09 43.66 -25.01
N ASP A 724 -10.98 44.83 -25.64
CA ASP A 724 -11.90 45.30 -26.67
C ASP A 724 -11.21 45.64 -28.00
N THR A 725 -9.88 45.62 -28.01
CA THR A 725 -9.07 46.04 -29.14
C THR A 725 -8.25 44.88 -29.68
N VAL A 726 -8.52 44.49 -30.93
CA VAL A 726 -7.72 43.49 -31.64
C VAL A 726 -6.38 44.12 -32.06
N TRP A 727 -5.29 43.42 -31.79
CA TRP A 727 -3.95 43.83 -32.24
C TRP A 727 -3.54 43.05 -33.50
N THR A 728 -3.22 43.79 -34.57
CA THR A 728 -2.90 43.23 -35.89
C THR A 728 -1.39 43.10 -36.15
N GLY A 729 -0.54 43.51 -35.22
CA GLY A 729 0.92 43.53 -35.38
C GLY A 729 1.62 42.19 -35.15
N LEU A 730 0.89 41.08 -34.99
CA LEU A 730 1.45 39.77 -34.65
C LEU A 730 2.39 39.21 -35.74
N GLY A 731 2.11 39.52 -37.02
CA GLY A 731 2.84 39.00 -38.18
C GLY A 731 2.50 37.55 -38.55
N GLU A 732 2.99 37.08 -39.69
CA GLU A 732 2.85 35.68 -40.12
C GLU A 732 3.86 34.79 -39.37
N CYS A 733 3.44 33.56 -39.02
CA CYS A 733 4.33 32.55 -38.48
C CYS A 733 5.25 32.00 -39.58
N ASP A 734 6.55 31.95 -39.29
CA ASP A 734 7.53 31.20 -40.06
C ASP A 734 7.94 29.96 -39.25
N PRO A 735 7.54 28.74 -39.61
CA PRO A 735 7.89 27.53 -38.86
C PRO A 735 9.41 27.22 -38.84
N ASP A 736 10.17 27.74 -39.81
CA ASP A 736 11.60 27.52 -39.91
C ASP A 736 12.40 28.48 -38.99
N ASP A 737 11.87 29.68 -38.77
CA ASP A 737 12.41 30.68 -37.83
C ASP A 737 11.32 31.30 -36.92
N PRO A 738 10.72 30.48 -36.03
CA PRO A 738 9.46 30.81 -35.36
C PRO A 738 9.57 31.89 -34.29
N HIS A 739 10.79 32.22 -33.84
CA HIS A 739 11.04 33.21 -32.79
C HIS A 739 11.52 34.56 -33.33
N SER A 740 11.88 34.64 -34.60
CA SER A 740 12.43 35.85 -35.21
C SER A 740 11.37 36.95 -35.34
N ILE A 741 11.77 38.17 -35.00
CA ILE A 741 10.96 39.38 -35.15
C ILE A 741 11.60 40.25 -36.25
N GLY A 742 11.00 40.23 -37.44
CA GLY A 742 11.48 41.01 -38.59
C GLY A 742 11.50 42.52 -38.34
N SER A 743 12.45 43.21 -38.96
CA SER A 743 12.71 44.65 -38.76
C SER A 743 11.57 45.59 -39.17
N GLY A 744 10.58 45.10 -39.92
CA GLY A 744 9.40 45.85 -40.36
C GLY A 744 8.14 45.61 -39.51
N MET A 745 8.20 44.78 -38.46
CA MET A 745 7.02 44.49 -37.65
C MET A 745 6.73 45.59 -36.62
N GLU A 746 5.45 45.86 -36.39
CA GLU A 746 5.00 46.75 -35.31
C GLU A 746 5.22 46.06 -33.97
N ILE A 747 6.36 46.31 -33.32
CA ILE A 747 6.73 45.66 -32.06
C ILE A 747 6.13 46.34 -30.81
N TYR A 748 5.59 47.54 -30.97
CA TYR A 748 4.96 48.32 -29.91
C TYR A 748 3.78 49.13 -30.44
N ARG A 749 2.86 49.48 -29.53
CA ARG A 749 1.77 50.42 -29.80
C ARG A 749 1.90 51.64 -28.89
N SER A 750 1.57 52.82 -29.43
CA SER A 750 1.45 54.02 -28.61
C SER A 750 0.16 53.98 -27.77
N ILE A 751 0.28 54.27 -26.48
CA ILE A 751 -0.81 54.28 -25.50
C ILE A 751 -0.83 55.62 -24.72
N PRO A 752 -1.97 56.03 -24.15
CA PRO A 752 -2.02 57.20 -23.28
C PRO A 752 -1.07 57.05 -22.07
N VAL A 753 -0.25 58.06 -21.82
CA VAL A 753 0.67 58.09 -20.66
C VAL A 753 0.00 57.86 -19.30
N PRO A 754 -1.27 58.22 -19.02
CA PRO A 754 -1.88 57.91 -17.73
C PRO A 754 -2.32 56.44 -17.56
N THR A 755 -2.20 55.58 -18.58
CA THR A 755 -2.65 54.17 -18.51
C THR A 755 -1.99 53.44 -17.34
N GLN A 756 -2.81 52.84 -16.47
CA GLN A 756 -2.38 52.15 -15.24
C GLN A 756 -2.21 50.64 -15.44
N TYR A 757 -3.05 50.03 -16.27
CA TYR A 757 -2.95 48.60 -16.57
C TYR A 757 -3.48 48.27 -17.97
N VAL A 758 -3.12 47.08 -18.44
CA VAL A 758 -3.63 46.50 -19.68
C VAL A 758 -4.26 45.15 -19.38
N SER A 759 -5.45 44.90 -19.90
CA SER A 759 -6.02 43.55 -19.99
C SER A 759 -5.65 42.94 -21.34
N VAL A 760 -5.34 41.65 -21.39
CA VAL A 760 -4.99 40.94 -22.63
C VAL A 760 -5.56 39.52 -22.64
N GLN A 761 -6.08 39.09 -23.78
CA GLN A 761 -6.56 37.75 -24.02
C GLN A 761 -6.05 37.23 -25.37
N LEU A 762 -5.66 35.96 -25.40
CA LEU A 762 -5.21 35.27 -26.60
C LEU A 762 -6.26 34.29 -27.08
N THR A 763 -6.47 34.24 -28.39
CA THR A 763 -7.08 33.08 -29.05
C THR A 763 -5.95 32.28 -29.69
N TYR A 764 -5.95 30.96 -29.48
CA TYR A 764 -4.94 30.05 -30.01
C TYR A 764 -5.35 29.46 -31.36
N LYS A 765 -4.39 28.91 -32.12
CA LYS A 765 -4.64 28.25 -33.41
C LYS A 765 -5.51 26.98 -33.31
N ASP A 766 -5.55 26.35 -32.13
CA ASP A 766 -6.44 25.22 -31.83
C ASP A 766 -7.89 25.65 -31.48
N GLY A 767 -8.18 26.95 -31.54
CA GLY A 767 -9.51 27.51 -31.27
C GLY A 767 -9.81 27.79 -29.80
N SER A 768 -8.94 27.36 -28.88
CA SER A 768 -9.08 27.68 -27.45
C SER A 768 -8.74 29.14 -27.15
N ARG A 769 -9.24 29.66 -26.03
CA ARG A 769 -8.95 31.02 -25.55
C ARG A 769 -8.28 30.98 -24.19
N SER A 770 -7.34 31.90 -23.96
CA SER A 770 -6.77 32.10 -22.63
C SER A 770 -7.75 32.80 -21.70
N GLU A 771 -7.50 32.70 -20.39
CA GLU A 771 -8.06 33.66 -19.44
C GLU A 771 -7.56 35.08 -19.74
N VAL A 772 -8.36 36.09 -19.38
CA VAL A 772 -7.95 37.49 -19.46
C VAL A 772 -6.86 37.74 -18.42
N GLN A 773 -5.70 38.23 -18.87
CA GLN A 773 -4.57 38.58 -18.00
C GLN A 773 -4.51 40.09 -17.81
N ARG A 774 -4.33 40.53 -16.57
CA ARG A 774 -4.08 41.92 -16.22
C ARG A 774 -2.58 42.14 -16.02
N ILE A 775 -2.03 43.11 -16.74
CA ILE A 775 -0.64 43.53 -16.63
C ILE A 775 -0.63 44.96 -16.12
N ASP A 776 -0.24 45.12 -14.85
CA ASP A 776 -0.12 46.42 -14.21
C ASP A 776 1.17 47.12 -14.61
N ARG A 777 1.08 48.43 -14.73
CA ARG A 777 2.24 49.30 -14.91
C ARG A 777 2.99 49.40 -13.60
N ARG A 778 4.29 49.10 -13.65
CA ARG A 778 5.20 49.18 -12.49
C ARG A 778 5.80 50.56 -12.31
#